data_AF-A0A379E5Q8-F1
#
_entry.id   AF-A0A379E5Q8-F1
#
_cell.length_a   1.000
_cell.length_b   1.000
_cell.length_c   1.000
_cell.angle_alpha   90.00
_cell.angle_beta   90.00
_cell.angle_gamma   90.00
#
_symmetry.space_group_name_H-M   'P 1'
#
loop_
_entity.id
_entity.type
_entity.pdbx_description
1 polymer ?
#
loop_
_entity_poly.entity_id
_entity_poly.type
_entity_poly.pdbx_seq_one_letter_code
_entity_poly.pdbx_strand_id
1 'polypeptide(L)'
;MIMTPLILITAPAIQPDEAALLNELFAAGCERVHLRKPDEPVENIVRLIKGVDPRYRKRLVIHGHVEPVAEYGLGGLHLPERMWKGITEVPKLPAGCSLSASCHSLADIKAFPFSADYLFLSPVFDSLSKPGYTAAFDEEKLREELPKIATPVYALGGITPRTLLKCKTLGFSGAAVLGYVWQEVEQAVLRWRELSMPQILCIGGLDPSGGAGITADVRTAMQLGVRACPVATAVTYQDERHYAGTRWMTDEEIRLQLESIAGTARPSVVKIGLVESYWSLRKIMDLVQELFPGVRIVWDPIIRSSTGCCFHSDFALLPEILASVDVVTPNLPEAERLFNGHTSLEQLVGEAARYRMAIILKGGHTEGDNVTDMLIMPHDVVPYTVLRAGWEKHGTGCAHSTAVASWLARGADIYTAAGKAQLYVSRMMRSALGLLDAPSLYAGIKPSLSAVKRMFITHASPGAPSLLEQVEAACRMGVQCVQLRMKRASDREMLETAFRAIEICRRYGVLFIVNDRVQIARQANADGVHLGQTDMSTEEARALFGADKIIGRTCNTREQVCRAIADGADYLGVGPYRYTATKENLSTVLGLEGYRKLMNTMIAENLRIPVFAIGGITDADESLLMDAGVQGVAVSGDMIRRMKSFI
;
A
#
# COMPACT_ATOMS: atom_id res chain seq x y z
N MET A 1 1.26 -13.46 -14.06
CA MET A 1 1.28 -12.25 -14.92
C MET A 1 1.27 -10.97 -14.07
N ILE A 2 2.14 -9.99 -14.34
CA ILE A 2 2.07 -8.64 -13.75
C ILE A 2 0.87 -7.90 -14.35
N MET A 3 0.15 -7.12 -13.54
CA MET A 3 -0.98 -6.27 -13.98
C MET A 3 -0.56 -5.32 -15.10
N THR A 4 -1.45 -5.10 -16.07
CA THR A 4 -1.24 -4.11 -17.15
C THR A 4 -1.10 -2.72 -16.51
N PRO A 5 0.03 -2.02 -16.69
CA PRO A 5 0.20 -0.66 -16.20
C PRO A 5 -0.90 0.26 -16.73
N LEU A 6 -1.51 1.03 -15.84
CA LEU A 6 -2.59 1.96 -16.15
C LEU A 6 -2.18 3.40 -15.88
N ILE A 7 -2.54 4.28 -16.80
CA ILE A 7 -2.36 5.72 -16.68
C ILE A 7 -3.73 6.38 -16.76
N LEU A 8 -4.07 7.25 -15.82
CA LEU A 8 -5.28 8.07 -15.91
C LEU A 8 -4.96 9.36 -16.68
N ILE A 9 -5.81 9.78 -17.62
CA ILE A 9 -5.76 11.10 -18.25
C ILE A 9 -6.99 11.88 -17.79
N THR A 10 -6.80 13.10 -17.30
CA THR A 10 -7.91 13.96 -16.84
C THR A 10 -8.89 14.31 -17.96
N ALA A 11 -10.13 14.65 -17.58
CA ALA A 11 -11.08 15.29 -18.50
C ALA A 11 -10.48 16.57 -19.13
N PRO A 12 -10.86 16.96 -20.37
CA PRO A 12 -10.30 18.15 -21.02
C PRO A 12 -10.59 19.47 -20.30
N ALA A 13 -11.81 19.63 -19.77
CA ALA A 13 -12.21 20.78 -18.96
C ALA A 13 -11.92 20.52 -17.48
N ILE A 14 -11.65 21.58 -16.71
CA ILE A 14 -11.52 21.47 -15.25
C ILE A 14 -12.88 21.08 -14.63
N GLN A 15 -12.88 20.06 -13.78
CA GLN A 15 -14.09 19.62 -13.07
C GLN A 15 -14.24 20.34 -11.72
N PRO A 16 -15.46 20.46 -11.17
CA PRO A 16 -15.66 20.89 -9.80
C PRO A 16 -14.85 20.02 -8.83
N ASP A 17 -14.14 20.65 -7.89
CA ASP A 17 -13.30 19.99 -6.89
C ASP A 17 -12.30 18.95 -7.44
N GLU A 18 -11.85 19.11 -8.69
CA GLU A 18 -10.97 18.13 -9.35
C GLU A 18 -9.68 17.85 -8.56
N ALA A 19 -9.13 18.84 -7.86
CA ALA A 19 -7.97 18.65 -7.00
C ALA A 19 -8.24 17.61 -5.88
N ALA A 20 -9.40 17.70 -5.23
CA ALA A 20 -9.80 16.77 -4.17
C ALA A 20 -10.02 15.36 -4.76
N LEU A 21 -10.71 15.27 -5.89
CA LEU A 21 -10.91 14.01 -6.59
C LEU A 21 -9.59 13.35 -7.04
N LEU A 22 -8.62 14.14 -7.51
CA LEU A 22 -7.28 13.62 -7.81
C LEU A 22 -6.59 13.07 -6.56
N ASN A 23 -6.68 13.77 -5.42
CA ASN A 23 -6.13 13.27 -4.16
C ASN A 23 -6.79 11.94 -3.74
N GLU A 24 -8.09 11.78 -3.95
CA GLU A 24 -8.81 10.52 -3.70
C GLU A 24 -8.38 9.40 -4.65
N LEU A 25 -8.21 9.70 -5.94
CA LEU A 25 -7.72 8.74 -6.94
C LEU A 25 -6.29 8.27 -6.60
N PHE A 26 -5.41 9.17 -6.18
CA PHE A 26 -4.07 8.80 -5.71
C PHE A 26 -4.12 7.95 -4.44
N ALA A 27 -4.99 8.30 -3.49
CA ALA A 27 -5.23 7.50 -2.28
C ALA A 27 -5.81 6.11 -2.62
N ALA A 28 -6.57 6.01 -3.70
CA ALA A 28 -7.09 4.74 -4.23
C ALA A 28 -6.06 3.95 -5.06
N GLY A 29 -4.79 4.37 -5.09
CA GLY A 29 -3.71 3.63 -5.73
C GLY A 29 -3.43 4.02 -7.18
N CYS A 30 -3.99 5.13 -7.68
CA CYS A 30 -3.53 5.67 -8.97
C CYS A 30 -2.05 6.06 -8.86
N GLU A 31 -1.19 5.49 -9.70
CA GLU A 31 0.25 5.76 -9.66
C GLU A 31 0.67 6.91 -10.57
N ARG A 32 -0.14 7.21 -11.60
CA ARG A 32 0.18 8.22 -12.58
C ARG A 32 -1.07 8.86 -13.19
N VAL A 33 -1.12 10.18 -13.15
CA VAL A 33 -2.18 10.99 -13.78
C VAL A 33 -1.57 11.97 -14.76
N HIS A 34 -2.09 11.99 -15.98
CA HIS A 34 -1.80 12.99 -16.99
C HIS A 34 -2.80 14.14 -16.92
N LEU A 35 -2.32 15.33 -16.56
CA LEU A 35 -3.10 16.56 -16.59
C LEU A 35 -3.17 17.07 -18.03
N ARG A 36 -4.32 16.84 -18.67
CA ARG A 36 -4.61 17.25 -20.04
C ARG A 36 -5.73 18.30 -20.04
N LYS A 37 -5.35 19.58 -20.11
CA LYS A 37 -6.27 20.73 -20.16
C LYS A 37 -5.97 21.60 -21.40
N PRO A 38 -6.33 21.15 -22.61
CA PRO A 38 -5.83 21.74 -23.86
C PRO A 38 -6.32 23.17 -24.12
N ASP A 39 -7.43 23.57 -23.50
CA ASP A 39 -8.11 24.85 -23.71
C ASP A 39 -8.06 25.74 -22.46
N GLU A 40 -7.33 25.34 -21.41
CA GLU A 40 -7.20 26.10 -20.16
C GLU A 40 -5.90 26.91 -20.14
N PRO A 41 -5.94 28.16 -19.63
CA PRO A 41 -4.73 28.91 -19.30
C PRO A 41 -3.84 28.17 -18.29
N VAL A 42 -2.52 28.30 -18.43
CA VAL A 42 -1.56 27.61 -17.55
C VAL A 42 -1.76 27.97 -16.08
N GLU A 43 -2.22 29.19 -15.79
CA GLU A 43 -2.52 29.67 -14.43
C GLU A 43 -3.61 28.85 -13.75
N ASN A 44 -4.64 28.43 -14.50
CA ASN A 44 -5.71 27.58 -13.99
C ASN A 44 -5.20 26.16 -13.69
N ILE A 45 -4.35 25.63 -14.57
CA ILE A 45 -3.70 24.32 -14.38
C ILE A 45 -2.78 24.37 -13.13
N VAL A 46 -2.05 25.47 -12.93
CA VAL A 46 -1.21 25.69 -11.75
C VAL A 46 -2.05 25.76 -10.47
N ARG A 47 -3.23 26.40 -10.49
CA ARG A 47 -4.16 26.38 -9.35
C ARG A 47 -4.62 24.96 -9.00
N LEU A 48 -4.95 24.16 -10.02
CA LEU A 48 -5.28 22.75 -9.84
C LEU A 48 -4.11 21.96 -9.20
N ILE A 49 -2.89 22.13 -9.71
CA ILE A 49 -1.67 21.49 -9.16
C ILE A 49 -1.46 21.87 -7.70
N LYS A 50 -1.67 23.13 -7.33
CA LYS A 50 -1.53 23.62 -5.95
C LYS A 50 -2.51 22.95 -4.99
N GLY A 51 -3.71 22.59 -5.48
CA GLY A 51 -4.71 21.84 -4.70
C GLY A 51 -4.40 20.34 -4.53
N VAL A 52 -3.51 19.77 -5.35
CA VAL A 52 -3.05 18.39 -5.17
C VAL A 52 -2.00 18.34 -4.06
N ASP A 53 -2.14 17.36 -3.17
CA ASP A 53 -1.23 17.11 -2.05
C ASP A 53 0.21 16.99 -2.56
N PRO A 54 1.18 17.74 -1.98
CA PRO A 54 2.58 17.71 -2.40
C PRO A 54 3.17 16.31 -2.57
N ARG A 55 2.75 15.33 -1.73
CA ARG A 55 3.26 13.95 -1.81
C ARG A 55 2.87 13.22 -3.11
N TYR A 56 1.83 13.68 -3.80
CA TYR A 56 1.36 13.10 -5.06
C TYR A 56 1.84 13.84 -6.30
N ARG A 57 2.45 15.02 -6.18
CA ARG A 57 2.84 15.83 -7.36
C ARG A 57 3.82 15.12 -8.28
N LYS A 58 4.73 14.30 -7.74
CA LYS A 58 5.63 13.44 -8.52
C LYS A 58 4.90 12.36 -9.35
N ARG A 59 3.61 12.16 -9.15
CA ARG A 59 2.75 11.25 -9.93
C ARG A 59 1.97 11.96 -11.03
N LEU A 60 2.07 13.29 -11.12
CA LEU A 60 1.44 14.10 -12.16
C LEU A 60 2.37 14.25 -13.36
N VAL A 61 1.83 14.07 -14.56
CA VAL A 61 2.49 14.40 -15.83
C VAL A 61 1.66 15.47 -16.52
N ILE A 62 2.25 16.64 -16.79
CA ILE A 62 1.52 17.75 -17.42
C ILE A 62 1.66 17.69 -18.94
N HIS A 63 0.59 18.00 -19.68
CA HIS A 63 0.63 18.08 -21.13
C HIS A 63 1.10 19.46 -21.58
N GLY A 64 2.19 19.53 -22.34
CA GLY A 64 2.61 20.70 -23.12
C GLY A 64 3.18 21.92 -22.37
N HIS A 65 3.12 21.97 -21.04
CA HIS A 65 3.66 23.09 -20.25
C HIS A 65 4.89 22.64 -19.45
N VAL A 66 6.07 23.15 -19.80
CA VAL A 66 7.35 22.67 -19.25
C VAL A 66 7.67 23.34 -17.92
N GLU A 67 7.36 24.62 -17.79
CA GLU A 67 7.71 25.47 -16.65
C GLU A 67 7.17 24.90 -15.32
N PRO A 68 5.91 24.44 -15.22
CA PRO A 68 5.38 23.90 -13.98
C PRO A 68 6.07 22.62 -13.50
N VAL A 69 6.76 21.88 -14.38
CA VAL A 69 7.38 20.59 -14.02
C VAL A 69 8.43 20.78 -12.94
N ALA A 70 9.38 21.70 -13.15
CA ALA A 70 10.44 22.00 -12.20
C ALA A 70 9.92 22.78 -10.99
N GLU A 71 9.03 23.75 -11.21
CA GLU A 71 8.53 24.65 -10.16
C GLU A 71 7.72 23.90 -9.08
N TYR A 72 6.93 22.90 -9.49
CA TYR A 72 6.02 22.18 -8.59
C TYR A 72 6.45 20.72 -8.32
N GLY A 73 7.59 20.29 -8.86
CA GLY A 73 8.14 18.95 -8.66
C GLY A 73 7.26 17.85 -9.26
N LEU A 74 6.80 18.05 -10.50
CA LEU A 74 5.94 17.09 -11.20
C LEU A 74 6.74 15.87 -11.70
N GLY A 75 6.04 14.78 -11.95
CA GLY A 75 6.62 13.51 -12.41
C GLY A 75 7.04 13.49 -13.88
N GLY A 76 6.62 14.46 -14.69
CA GLY A 76 7.03 14.49 -16.09
C GLY A 76 6.26 15.47 -16.96
N LEU A 77 6.64 15.43 -18.24
CA LEU A 77 6.02 16.17 -19.34
C LEU A 77 5.48 15.18 -20.38
N HIS A 78 4.29 15.47 -20.88
CA HIS A 78 3.73 14.80 -22.04
C HIS A 78 3.67 15.77 -23.24
N LEU A 79 4.17 15.33 -24.39
CA LEU A 79 4.17 16.07 -25.64
C LEU A 79 3.01 15.61 -26.53
N PRO A 80 1.97 16.42 -26.73
CA PRO A 80 0.96 16.15 -27.75
C PRO A 80 1.60 16.09 -29.14
N GLU A 81 0.99 15.35 -30.06
CA GLU A 81 1.54 15.16 -31.41
C GLU A 81 1.85 16.48 -32.13
N ARG A 82 0.87 17.40 -32.13
CA ARG A 82 1.01 18.75 -32.68
C ARG A 82 2.22 19.53 -32.14
N MET A 83 2.66 19.22 -30.92
CA MET A 83 3.77 19.91 -30.28
C MET A 83 5.10 19.29 -30.68
N TRP A 84 5.25 17.97 -30.55
CA TRP A 84 6.55 17.36 -30.85
C TRP A 84 6.88 17.40 -32.35
N LYS A 85 5.87 17.43 -33.24
CA LYS A 85 6.08 17.67 -34.68
C LYS A 85 6.61 19.07 -35.01
N GLY A 86 6.48 20.03 -34.09
CA GLY A 86 6.88 21.42 -34.28
C GLY A 86 8.16 21.83 -33.57
N ILE A 87 8.77 20.94 -32.78
CA ILE A 87 10.00 21.24 -32.02
C ILE A 87 11.17 20.42 -32.55
N THR A 88 12.35 21.03 -32.56
CA THR A 88 13.60 20.39 -32.98
C THR A 88 14.47 19.97 -31.80
N GLU A 89 14.22 20.52 -30.62
CA GLU A 89 14.96 20.24 -29.39
C GLU A 89 14.06 19.65 -28.31
N VAL A 90 14.59 18.70 -27.55
CA VAL A 90 13.90 18.11 -26.41
C VAL A 90 13.81 19.12 -25.26
N PRO A 91 12.63 19.33 -24.66
CA PRO A 91 12.51 20.15 -23.47
C PRO A 91 13.41 19.65 -22.35
N LYS A 92 14.17 20.56 -21.72
CA LYS A 92 15.02 20.22 -20.58
C LYS A 92 14.14 19.92 -19.36
N LEU A 93 14.21 18.68 -18.88
CA LEU A 93 13.49 18.23 -17.69
C LEU A 93 14.45 18.03 -16.50
N PRO A 94 13.99 18.23 -15.26
CA PRO A 94 14.73 17.82 -14.07
C PRO A 94 15.05 16.32 -14.08
N ALA A 95 16.12 15.94 -13.40
CA ALA A 95 16.51 14.53 -13.27
C ALA A 95 15.38 13.70 -12.61
N GLY A 96 15.06 12.55 -13.21
CA GLY A 96 14.00 11.65 -12.75
C GLY A 96 12.58 12.00 -13.23
N CYS A 97 12.40 13.09 -13.97
CA CYS A 97 11.14 13.38 -14.66
C CYS A 97 11.02 12.57 -15.95
N SER A 98 9.82 12.04 -16.19
CA SER A 98 9.53 11.28 -17.42
C SER A 98 9.13 12.18 -18.59
N LEU A 99 9.50 11.78 -19.80
CA LEU A 99 9.05 12.33 -21.06
C LEU A 99 8.17 11.30 -21.77
N SER A 100 6.98 11.71 -22.20
CA SER A 100 6.09 10.87 -23.00
C SER A 100 5.48 11.65 -24.15
N ALA A 101 4.97 10.97 -25.18
CA ALA A 101 4.36 11.64 -26.33
C ALA A 101 3.15 10.90 -26.89
N SER A 102 2.29 11.62 -27.62
CA SER A 102 1.17 11.03 -28.36
C SER A 102 1.55 10.79 -29.82
N CYS A 103 1.24 9.59 -30.31
CA CYS A 103 1.37 9.15 -31.69
C CYS A 103 -0.01 8.65 -32.19
N HIS A 104 -0.33 8.90 -33.46
CA HIS A 104 -1.61 8.46 -34.06
C HIS A 104 -1.43 7.38 -35.13
N SER A 105 -0.20 6.96 -35.37
CA SER A 105 0.15 5.85 -36.26
C SER A 105 1.45 5.17 -35.84
N LEU A 106 1.68 3.94 -36.30
CA LEU A 106 2.99 3.26 -36.16
C LEU A 106 4.10 4.02 -36.89
N ALA A 107 3.77 4.78 -37.93
CA ALA A 107 4.72 5.64 -38.63
C ALA A 107 5.15 6.82 -37.74
N ASP A 108 4.22 7.42 -36.98
CA ASP A 108 4.56 8.47 -36.01
C ASP A 108 5.50 7.96 -34.92
N ILE A 109 5.34 6.71 -34.46
CA ILE A 109 6.26 6.11 -33.49
C ILE A 109 7.67 6.00 -34.08
N LYS A 110 7.78 5.51 -35.32
CA LYS A 110 9.08 5.41 -36.02
C LYS A 110 9.70 6.77 -36.33
N ALA A 111 8.87 7.79 -36.52
CA ALA A 111 9.30 9.17 -36.81
C ALA A 111 9.53 10.00 -35.55
N PHE A 112 9.20 9.50 -34.35
CA PHE A 112 9.36 10.26 -33.12
C PHE A 112 10.85 10.57 -32.87
N PRO A 113 11.26 11.84 -32.85
CA PRO A 113 12.67 12.20 -32.98
C PRO A 113 13.46 12.10 -31.68
N PHE A 114 12.82 11.72 -30.57
CA PHE A 114 13.39 11.80 -29.23
C PHE A 114 13.31 10.46 -28.48
N SER A 115 14.11 10.32 -27.43
CA SER A 115 13.94 9.22 -26.48
C SER A 115 12.83 9.58 -25.49
N ALA A 116 11.72 8.85 -25.52
CA ALA A 116 10.65 8.95 -24.53
C ALA A 116 10.63 7.72 -23.61
N ASP A 117 10.17 7.89 -22.38
CA ASP A 117 9.94 6.79 -21.44
C ASP A 117 8.79 5.89 -21.90
N TYR A 118 7.77 6.48 -22.55
CA TYR A 118 6.65 5.77 -23.16
C TYR A 118 5.89 6.64 -24.16
N LEU A 119 5.17 5.99 -25.07
CA LEU A 119 4.34 6.63 -26.10
C LEU A 119 2.88 6.21 -25.95
N PHE A 120 1.94 7.11 -26.25
CA PHE A 120 0.54 6.76 -26.46
C PHE A 120 0.26 6.51 -27.94
N LEU A 121 -0.46 5.43 -28.23
CA LEU A 121 -1.05 5.20 -29.55
C LEU A 121 -2.56 5.32 -29.44
N SER A 122 -3.19 6.16 -30.25
CA SER A 122 -4.66 6.35 -30.23
C SER A 122 -5.23 6.79 -31.58
N PRO A 123 -6.53 6.50 -31.87
CA PRO A 123 -7.47 5.68 -31.09
C PRO A 123 -7.30 4.17 -31.35
N VAL A 124 -7.15 3.37 -30.29
CA VAL A 124 -7.00 1.90 -30.42
C VAL A 124 -8.35 1.19 -30.55
N PHE A 125 -9.36 1.61 -29.79
CA PHE A 125 -10.71 1.08 -29.87
C PHE A 125 -11.73 2.20 -30.13
N ASP A 126 -12.94 1.80 -30.52
CA ASP A 126 -14.05 2.72 -30.78
C ASP A 126 -14.31 3.64 -29.58
N SER A 127 -14.60 4.90 -29.88
CA SER A 127 -14.84 5.91 -28.85
C SER A 127 -16.16 5.66 -28.11
N LEU A 128 -16.12 5.74 -26.77
CA LEU A 128 -17.30 5.69 -25.92
C LEU A 128 -18.17 6.96 -25.99
N SER A 129 -17.61 8.08 -26.41
CA SER A 129 -18.26 9.41 -26.33
C SER A 129 -18.39 10.14 -27.67
N LYS A 130 -17.82 9.60 -28.76
CA LYS A 130 -17.89 10.19 -30.10
C LYS A 130 -18.40 9.13 -31.10
N PRO A 131 -19.71 9.08 -31.38
CA PRO A 131 -20.27 8.18 -32.39
C PRO A 131 -19.57 8.40 -33.74
N GLY A 132 -19.02 7.35 -34.35
CA GLY A 132 -18.30 7.42 -35.63
C GLY A 132 -16.77 7.52 -35.55
N TYR A 133 -16.17 7.60 -34.35
CA TYR A 133 -14.72 7.49 -34.17
C TYR A 133 -14.32 6.02 -34.02
N THR A 134 -14.04 5.36 -35.15
CA THR A 134 -13.73 3.93 -35.21
C THR A 134 -12.25 3.64 -34.94
N ALA A 135 -11.94 2.43 -34.45
CA ALA A 135 -10.57 1.94 -34.28
C ALA A 135 -9.73 2.17 -35.55
N ALA A 136 -8.56 2.80 -35.40
CA ALA A 136 -7.70 3.17 -36.53
C ALA A 136 -6.68 2.06 -36.91
N PHE A 137 -6.70 0.91 -36.22
CA PHE A 137 -5.64 -0.07 -36.30
C PHE A 137 -6.17 -1.49 -36.54
N ASP A 138 -5.41 -2.22 -37.37
CA ASP A 138 -5.54 -3.66 -37.53
C ASP A 138 -4.90 -4.39 -36.35
N GLU A 139 -5.65 -5.26 -35.67
CA GLU A 139 -5.19 -6.01 -34.50
C GLU A 139 -3.99 -6.93 -34.82
N GLU A 140 -3.94 -7.56 -36.01
CA GLU A 140 -2.82 -8.43 -36.40
C GLU A 140 -1.53 -7.63 -36.59
N LYS A 141 -1.64 -6.48 -37.26
CA LYS A 141 -0.51 -5.59 -37.47
C LYS A 141 0.06 -5.05 -36.16
N LEU A 142 -0.79 -4.75 -35.17
CA LEU A 142 -0.34 -4.34 -33.85
C LEU A 142 0.46 -5.45 -33.15
N ARG A 143 -0.03 -6.70 -33.19
CA ARG A 143 0.66 -7.87 -32.61
C ARG A 143 2.03 -8.09 -33.22
N GLU A 144 2.17 -7.82 -34.52
CA GLU A 144 3.44 -7.98 -35.22
C GLU A 144 4.42 -6.85 -34.92
N GLU A 145 3.97 -5.58 -34.96
CA GLU A 145 4.86 -4.43 -34.93
C GLU A 145 5.20 -3.94 -33.53
N LEU A 146 4.24 -3.95 -32.58
CA LEU A 146 4.47 -3.39 -31.23
C LEU A 146 5.62 -4.09 -30.47
N PRO A 147 5.77 -5.43 -30.49
CA PRO A 147 6.91 -6.09 -29.83
C PRO A 147 8.28 -5.71 -30.40
N LYS A 148 8.34 -5.17 -31.63
CA LYS A 148 9.58 -4.72 -32.28
C LYS A 148 10.00 -3.31 -31.82
N ILE A 149 9.13 -2.60 -31.09
CA ILE A 149 9.38 -1.23 -30.63
C ILE A 149 10.02 -1.28 -29.25
N ALA A 150 11.22 -0.73 -29.13
CA ALA A 150 11.96 -0.70 -27.86
C ALA A 150 11.28 0.18 -26.80
N THR A 151 10.68 1.30 -27.23
CA THR A 151 9.97 2.23 -26.35
C THR A 151 8.61 1.65 -25.96
N PRO A 152 8.26 1.61 -24.66
CA PRO A 152 6.95 1.16 -24.20
C PRO A 152 5.79 1.93 -24.87
N VAL A 153 4.84 1.21 -25.46
CA VAL A 153 3.66 1.80 -26.12
C VAL A 153 2.40 1.49 -25.31
N TYR A 154 1.64 2.52 -24.98
CA TYR A 154 0.41 2.45 -24.18
C TYR A 154 -0.80 2.69 -25.07
N ALA A 155 -1.80 1.81 -24.97
CA ALA A 155 -3.04 1.94 -25.71
C ALA A 155 -3.89 3.09 -25.16
N LEU A 156 -4.42 3.94 -26.03
CA LEU A 156 -5.33 5.02 -25.67
C LEU A 156 -6.51 5.10 -26.65
N GLY A 157 -7.70 5.40 -26.13
CA GLY A 157 -8.95 5.48 -26.90
C GLY A 157 -9.79 4.20 -26.78
N GLY A 158 -11.01 4.34 -26.25
CA GLY A 158 -11.96 3.24 -26.06
C GLY A 158 -11.54 2.20 -25.00
N ILE A 159 -10.70 2.58 -24.03
CA ILE A 159 -10.30 1.69 -22.93
C ILE A 159 -11.43 1.55 -21.91
N THR A 160 -11.85 0.31 -21.67
CA THR A 160 -12.88 -0.18 -20.73
C THR A 160 -12.35 -1.45 -20.05
N PRO A 161 -13.00 -1.97 -18.99
CA PRO A 161 -12.61 -3.26 -18.41
C PRO A 161 -12.53 -4.40 -19.43
N ARG A 162 -13.40 -4.38 -20.46
CA ARG A 162 -13.42 -5.39 -21.53
C ARG A 162 -12.27 -5.21 -22.54
N THR A 163 -12.02 -3.98 -23.00
CA THR A 163 -10.99 -3.72 -24.02
C THR A 163 -9.57 -3.68 -23.46
N LEU A 164 -9.41 -3.35 -22.17
CA LEU A 164 -8.13 -3.42 -21.46
C LEU A 164 -7.48 -4.82 -21.58
N LEU A 165 -8.30 -5.87 -21.61
CA LEU A 165 -7.85 -7.26 -21.74
C LEU A 165 -7.12 -7.54 -23.04
N LYS A 166 -7.53 -6.87 -24.11
CA LYS A 166 -6.92 -7.03 -25.44
C LYS A 166 -5.57 -6.32 -25.52
N CYS A 167 -5.32 -5.30 -24.71
CA CYS A 167 -4.13 -4.46 -24.86
C CYS A 167 -2.84 -5.29 -24.80
N LYS A 168 -2.73 -6.19 -23.81
CA LYS A 168 -1.54 -7.04 -23.66
C LYS A 168 -1.39 -8.04 -24.80
N THR A 169 -2.47 -8.67 -25.25
CA THR A 169 -2.43 -9.63 -26.35
C THR A 169 -2.16 -8.97 -27.70
N LEU A 170 -2.39 -7.67 -27.81
CA LEU A 170 -2.02 -6.84 -28.96
C LEU A 170 -0.56 -6.36 -28.91
N GLY A 171 0.17 -6.56 -27.81
CA GLY A 171 1.56 -6.15 -27.66
C GLY A 171 1.78 -4.80 -26.98
N PHE A 172 0.74 -4.14 -26.45
CA PHE A 172 0.90 -2.91 -25.68
C PHE A 172 1.55 -3.18 -24.32
N SER A 173 2.42 -2.26 -23.90
CA SER A 173 3.07 -2.27 -22.59
C SER A 173 2.15 -1.81 -21.46
N GLY A 174 1.04 -1.13 -21.78
CA GLY A 174 0.06 -0.62 -20.82
C GLY A 174 -1.13 0.03 -21.51
N ALA A 175 -1.99 0.69 -20.74
CA ALA A 175 -3.11 1.47 -21.28
C ALA A 175 -3.29 2.80 -20.55
N ALA A 176 -3.80 3.79 -21.28
CA ALA A 176 -4.21 5.08 -20.74
C ALA A 176 -5.73 5.25 -20.84
N VAL A 177 -6.34 5.61 -19.72
CA VAL A 177 -7.79 5.65 -19.53
C VAL A 177 -8.24 7.09 -19.39
N LEU A 178 -9.31 7.44 -20.11
CA LEU A 178 -9.95 8.75 -20.05
C LEU A 178 -11.46 8.59 -19.97
N GLY A 179 -12.11 8.23 -21.08
CA GLY A 179 -13.57 8.30 -21.22
C GLY A 179 -14.30 7.46 -20.18
N TYR A 180 -13.89 6.22 -19.95
CA TYR A 180 -14.56 5.33 -19.01
C TYR A 180 -14.64 5.89 -17.59
N VAL A 181 -13.55 6.50 -17.09
CA VAL A 181 -13.50 7.06 -15.73
C VAL A 181 -14.29 8.37 -15.63
N TRP A 182 -14.16 9.27 -16.61
CA TRP A 182 -14.72 10.61 -16.53
C TRP A 182 -16.14 10.77 -17.08
N GLN A 183 -16.72 9.70 -17.65
CA GLN A 183 -18.12 9.71 -18.11
C GLN A 183 -19.13 9.97 -16.97
N GLU A 184 -18.82 9.50 -15.77
CA GLU A 184 -19.60 9.71 -14.55
C GLU A 184 -18.61 10.16 -13.47
N VAL A 185 -18.40 11.47 -13.38
CA VAL A 185 -17.35 12.07 -12.55
C VAL A 185 -17.52 11.67 -11.07
N GLU A 186 -18.76 11.58 -10.61
CA GLU A 186 -19.14 11.16 -9.26
C GLU A 186 -18.71 9.71 -8.97
N GLN A 187 -18.53 8.88 -10.00
CA GLN A 187 -18.08 7.49 -9.88
C GLN A 187 -16.62 7.28 -10.32
N ALA A 188 -15.86 8.35 -10.58
CA ALA A 188 -14.51 8.24 -11.13
C ALA A 188 -13.60 7.34 -10.29
N VAL A 189 -13.65 7.43 -8.96
CA VAL A 189 -12.85 6.57 -8.05
C VAL A 189 -13.27 5.11 -8.13
N LEU A 190 -14.58 4.82 -8.18
CA LEU A 190 -15.10 3.46 -8.28
C LEU A 190 -14.73 2.82 -9.63
N ARG A 191 -14.91 3.55 -10.73
CA ARG A 191 -14.55 3.11 -12.07
C ARG A 191 -13.04 2.92 -12.24
N TRP A 192 -12.23 3.80 -11.62
CA TRP A 192 -10.79 3.59 -11.56
C TRP A 192 -10.43 2.29 -10.83
N ARG A 193 -11.08 2.02 -9.69
CA ARG A 193 -10.88 0.76 -8.95
C ARG A 193 -11.30 -0.47 -9.75
N GLU A 194 -12.38 -0.42 -10.51
CA GLU A 194 -12.82 -1.53 -11.36
C GLU A 194 -11.73 -1.93 -12.39
N LEU A 195 -11.02 -0.94 -12.93
CA LEU A 195 -9.92 -1.17 -13.88
C LEU A 195 -8.61 -1.59 -13.21
N SER A 196 -8.30 -1.00 -12.06
CA SER A 196 -6.95 -1.04 -11.47
C SER A 196 -6.80 -1.97 -10.27
N MET A 197 -7.90 -2.49 -9.72
CA MET A 197 -7.82 -3.34 -8.54
C MET A 197 -7.29 -4.75 -8.91
N PRO A 198 -6.19 -5.21 -8.30
CA PRO A 198 -5.71 -6.57 -8.48
C PRO A 198 -6.76 -7.59 -8.07
N GLN A 199 -6.66 -8.79 -8.62
CA GLN A 199 -7.65 -9.84 -8.39
C GLN A 199 -6.97 -11.13 -7.99
N ILE A 200 -7.61 -11.87 -7.08
CA ILE A 200 -7.23 -13.24 -6.73
C ILE A 200 -8.43 -14.15 -6.81
N LEU A 201 -8.18 -15.41 -7.17
CA LEU A 201 -9.15 -16.48 -7.10
C LEU A 201 -9.00 -17.16 -5.73
N CYS A 202 -10.08 -17.27 -4.96
CA CYS A 202 -10.06 -17.91 -3.64
C CYS A 202 -10.88 -19.18 -3.70
N ILE A 203 -10.21 -20.33 -3.73
CA ILE A 203 -10.84 -21.66 -3.82
C ILE A 203 -10.77 -22.33 -2.47
N GLY A 204 -11.91 -22.71 -1.90
CA GLY A 204 -11.95 -23.39 -0.61
C GLY A 204 -13.34 -23.55 -0.02
N GLY A 205 -13.41 -24.05 1.21
CA GLY A 205 -14.68 -24.23 1.92
C GLY A 205 -15.34 -22.89 2.27
N LEU A 206 -16.66 -22.83 2.10
CA LEU A 206 -17.51 -21.76 2.60
C LEU A 206 -17.76 -21.98 4.10
N ASP A 207 -17.30 -21.02 4.90
CA ASP A 207 -17.59 -20.93 6.33
C ASP A 207 -18.70 -19.89 6.58
N PRO A 208 -19.89 -20.31 7.06
CA PRO A 208 -21.01 -19.41 7.30
C PRO A 208 -20.78 -18.45 8.47
N SER A 209 -19.86 -18.74 9.39
CA SER A 209 -19.51 -17.81 10.48
C SER A 209 -18.72 -16.60 9.97
N GLY A 210 -18.04 -16.74 8.83
CA GLY A 210 -17.11 -15.74 8.30
C GLY A 210 -15.77 -15.68 9.02
N GLY A 211 -15.47 -16.64 9.90
CA GLY A 211 -14.23 -16.72 10.65
C GLY A 211 -13.07 -17.34 9.86
N ALA A 212 -13.35 -18.26 8.94
CA ALA A 212 -12.37 -18.94 8.08
C ALA A 212 -12.87 -19.11 6.64
N GLY A 213 -12.22 -19.98 5.87
CA GLY A 213 -12.65 -20.34 4.51
C GLY A 213 -12.65 -19.17 3.53
N ILE A 214 -13.38 -19.34 2.42
CA ILE A 214 -13.44 -18.33 1.35
C ILE A 214 -14.10 -17.02 1.80
N THR A 215 -14.91 -17.05 2.87
CA THR A 215 -15.53 -15.84 3.44
C THR A 215 -14.49 -14.97 4.17
N ALA A 216 -13.60 -15.57 4.95
CA ALA A 216 -12.44 -14.87 5.52
C ALA A 216 -11.43 -14.44 4.44
N ASP A 217 -11.27 -15.24 3.39
CA ASP A 217 -10.38 -14.91 2.27
C ASP A 217 -10.87 -13.64 1.55
N VAL A 218 -12.17 -13.55 1.22
CA VAL A 218 -12.76 -12.36 0.57
C VAL A 218 -12.53 -11.10 1.42
N ARG A 219 -12.80 -11.18 2.73
CA ARG A 219 -12.59 -10.06 3.65
C ARG A 219 -11.13 -9.61 3.68
N THR A 220 -10.20 -10.58 3.80
CA THR A 220 -8.76 -10.31 3.82
C THR A 220 -8.28 -9.64 2.55
N ALA A 221 -8.68 -10.15 1.38
CA ALA A 221 -8.33 -9.58 0.09
C ALA A 221 -8.83 -8.13 -0.04
N MET A 222 -10.09 -7.88 0.31
CA MET A 222 -10.69 -6.55 0.23
C MET A 222 -9.99 -5.53 1.13
N GLN A 223 -9.60 -5.93 2.34
CA GLN A 223 -8.82 -5.08 3.26
C GLN A 223 -7.43 -4.74 2.72
N LEU A 224 -6.86 -5.63 1.90
CA LEU A 224 -5.59 -5.41 1.21
C LEU A 224 -5.77 -4.73 -0.16
N GLY A 225 -6.98 -4.26 -0.48
CA GLY A 225 -7.30 -3.58 -1.73
C GLY A 225 -7.20 -4.50 -2.95
N VAL A 226 -7.59 -5.77 -2.78
CA VAL A 226 -7.62 -6.80 -3.82
C VAL A 226 -9.03 -7.35 -3.92
N ARG A 227 -9.52 -7.53 -5.15
CA ARG A 227 -10.81 -8.17 -5.41
C ARG A 227 -10.67 -9.69 -5.33
N ALA A 228 -11.41 -10.32 -4.44
CA ALA A 228 -11.49 -11.78 -4.39
C ALA A 228 -12.61 -12.28 -5.32
N CYS A 229 -12.30 -13.34 -6.07
CA CYS A 229 -13.25 -14.15 -6.81
C CYS A 229 -13.40 -15.49 -6.08
N PRO A 230 -14.43 -15.69 -5.25
CA PRO A 230 -14.57 -16.90 -4.45
C PRO A 230 -15.12 -18.07 -5.29
N VAL A 231 -14.62 -19.28 -5.03
CA VAL A 231 -15.14 -20.55 -5.57
C VAL A 231 -15.21 -21.55 -4.42
N ALA A 232 -16.41 -22.09 -4.18
CA ALA A 232 -16.64 -23.02 -3.08
C ALA A 232 -16.27 -24.45 -3.50
N THR A 233 -15.47 -25.12 -2.67
CA THR A 233 -15.19 -26.57 -2.74
C THR A 233 -16.03 -27.35 -1.76
N ALA A 234 -16.57 -26.66 -0.74
CA ALA A 234 -17.40 -27.24 0.28
C ALA A 234 -18.29 -26.18 0.93
N VAL A 235 -19.39 -26.60 1.54
CA VAL A 235 -20.15 -25.80 2.50
C VAL A 235 -20.02 -26.46 3.86
N THR A 236 -19.45 -25.73 4.81
CA THR A 236 -19.27 -26.19 6.19
C THR A 236 -20.46 -25.81 7.05
N TYR A 237 -20.81 -26.65 8.02
CA TYR A 237 -21.82 -26.39 9.03
C TYR A 237 -21.10 -26.13 10.34
N GLN A 238 -20.74 -24.88 10.61
CA GLN A 238 -19.94 -24.52 11.78
C GLN A 238 -20.21 -23.09 12.26
N ASP A 239 -19.85 -22.84 13.52
CA ASP A 239 -19.70 -21.50 14.10
C ASP A 239 -18.26 -21.31 14.63
N GLU A 240 -17.99 -20.22 15.35
CA GLU A 240 -16.65 -19.91 15.88
C GLU A 240 -16.10 -20.96 16.87
N ARG A 241 -16.96 -21.82 17.42
CA ARG A 241 -16.64 -22.77 18.51
C ARG A 241 -16.96 -24.23 18.17
N HIS A 242 -17.87 -24.47 17.25
CA HIS A 242 -18.40 -25.80 16.97
C HIS A 242 -18.45 -26.11 15.48
N TYR A 243 -18.04 -27.32 15.11
CA TYR A 243 -18.12 -27.87 13.76
C TYR A 243 -19.05 -29.09 13.75
N ALA A 244 -20.11 -29.01 12.95
CA ALA A 244 -21.15 -30.03 12.84
C ALA A 244 -21.00 -30.92 11.59
N GLY A 245 -20.36 -30.45 10.52
CA GLY A 245 -20.15 -31.23 9.31
C GLY A 245 -19.77 -30.41 8.09
N THR A 246 -19.63 -31.08 6.95
CA THR A 246 -19.31 -30.47 5.66
C THR A 246 -20.03 -31.20 4.53
N ARG A 247 -20.53 -30.45 3.56
CA ARG A 247 -20.97 -30.93 2.25
C ARG A 247 -19.95 -30.52 1.20
N TRP A 248 -19.32 -31.51 0.56
CA TRP A 248 -18.40 -31.28 -0.55
C TRP A 248 -19.16 -30.92 -1.83
N MET A 249 -18.57 -30.03 -2.62
CA MET A 249 -19.01 -29.74 -3.99
C MET A 249 -18.46 -30.80 -4.93
N THR A 250 -19.23 -31.16 -5.93
CA THR A 250 -18.80 -32.05 -7.01
C THR A 250 -17.83 -31.34 -7.95
N ASP A 251 -17.02 -32.11 -8.69
CA ASP A 251 -16.11 -31.57 -9.71
C ASP A 251 -16.83 -30.68 -10.74
N GLU A 252 -18.06 -31.05 -11.10
CA GLU A 252 -18.90 -30.31 -12.05
C GLU A 252 -19.38 -28.97 -11.46
N GLU A 253 -19.82 -28.96 -10.20
CA GLU A 253 -20.22 -27.72 -9.51
C GLU A 253 -19.02 -26.75 -9.37
N ILE A 254 -17.81 -27.27 -9.14
CA ILE A 254 -16.59 -26.44 -9.10
C ILE A 254 -16.27 -25.90 -10.49
N ARG A 255 -16.38 -26.72 -11.54
CA ARG A 255 -16.17 -26.31 -12.93
C ARG A 255 -17.11 -25.19 -13.35
N LEU A 256 -18.41 -25.35 -13.11
CA LEU A 256 -19.42 -24.34 -13.46
C LEU A 256 -19.15 -23.00 -12.78
N GLN A 257 -18.70 -23.00 -11.51
CA GLN A 257 -18.32 -21.77 -10.81
C GLN A 257 -17.13 -21.07 -11.48
N LEU A 258 -16.07 -21.81 -11.83
CA LEU A 258 -14.88 -21.27 -12.46
C LEU A 258 -15.16 -20.73 -13.87
N GLU A 259 -15.89 -21.49 -14.70
CA GLU A 259 -16.27 -21.09 -16.05
C GLU A 259 -17.15 -19.82 -16.04
N SER A 260 -18.06 -19.72 -15.07
CA SER A 260 -18.94 -18.54 -14.90
C SER A 260 -18.16 -17.24 -14.68
N ILE A 261 -17.02 -17.30 -13.99
CA ILE A 261 -16.19 -16.13 -13.73
C ILE A 261 -15.06 -15.94 -14.74
N ALA A 262 -14.67 -16.97 -15.50
CA ALA A 262 -13.57 -16.91 -16.46
C ALA A 262 -13.75 -15.80 -17.51
N GLY A 263 -14.99 -15.43 -17.84
CA GLY A 263 -15.29 -14.31 -18.74
C GLY A 263 -14.93 -12.92 -18.20
N THR A 264 -14.89 -12.72 -16.88
CA THR A 264 -14.76 -11.39 -16.24
C THR A 264 -13.61 -11.27 -15.23
N ALA A 265 -13.24 -12.37 -14.56
CA ALA A 265 -12.19 -12.42 -13.56
C ALA A 265 -10.81 -12.52 -14.21
N ARG A 266 -9.84 -11.79 -13.68
CA ARG A 266 -8.45 -11.78 -14.16
C ARG A 266 -7.48 -11.97 -12.99
N PRO A 267 -7.58 -13.10 -12.28
CA PRO A 267 -6.67 -13.37 -11.17
C PRO A 267 -5.24 -13.53 -11.70
N SER A 268 -4.28 -12.87 -11.04
CA SER A 268 -2.86 -13.14 -11.26
C SER A 268 -2.32 -14.21 -10.30
N VAL A 269 -3.09 -14.49 -9.24
CA VAL A 269 -2.81 -15.50 -8.22
C VAL A 269 -4.11 -16.22 -7.85
N VAL A 270 -4.03 -17.53 -7.65
CA VAL A 270 -5.07 -18.35 -7.02
C VAL A 270 -4.57 -18.78 -5.64
N LYS A 271 -5.43 -18.64 -4.64
CA LYS A 271 -5.25 -19.23 -3.32
C LYS A 271 -6.18 -20.44 -3.22
N ILE A 272 -5.62 -21.61 -2.93
CA ILE A 272 -6.38 -22.84 -2.70
C ILE A 272 -6.26 -23.22 -1.22
N GLY A 273 -7.39 -23.40 -0.55
CA GLY A 273 -7.49 -23.83 0.83
C GLY A 273 -8.10 -25.24 0.95
N LEU A 274 -9.16 -25.36 1.74
CA LEU A 274 -9.83 -26.64 2.03
C LEU A 274 -10.35 -27.29 0.74
N VAL A 275 -9.97 -28.55 0.51
CA VAL A 275 -10.38 -29.39 -0.62
C VAL A 275 -10.63 -30.81 -0.10
N GLU A 276 -11.45 -31.60 -0.80
CA GLU A 276 -11.87 -32.92 -0.33
C GLU A 276 -10.70 -33.91 -0.27
N SER A 277 -9.85 -33.90 -1.30
CA SER A 277 -8.76 -34.87 -1.46
C SER A 277 -7.66 -34.31 -2.37
N TYR A 278 -6.50 -34.97 -2.39
CA TYR A 278 -5.42 -34.63 -3.33
C TYR A 278 -5.81 -34.83 -4.79
N TRP A 279 -6.71 -35.76 -5.09
CA TRP A 279 -7.24 -35.94 -6.45
C TRP A 279 -8.13 -34.77 -6.87
N SER A 280 -9.04 -34.32 -5.99
CA SER A 280 -9.84 -33.11 -6.21
C SER A 280 -8.94 -31.87 -6.36
N LEU A 281 -7.92 -31.73 -5.50
CA LEU A 281 -6.93 -30.66 -5.60
C LEU A 281 -6.25 -30.63 -6.97
N ARG A 282 -5.81 -31.80 -7.46
CA ARG A 282 -5.14 -31.90 -8.76
C ARG A 282 -6.05 -31.46 -9.90
N LYS A 283 -7.31 -31.93 -9.92
CA LYS A 283 -8.30 -31.51 -10.91
C LYS A 283 -8.57 -30.02 -10.89
N ILE A 284 -8.69 -29.43 -9.70
CA ILE A 284 -8.87 -28.00 -9.52
C ILE A 284 -7.67 -27.24 -10.12
N MET A 285 -6.44 -27.69 -9.83
CA MET A 285 -5.23 -27.07 -10.37
C MET A 285 -5.18 -27.15 -11.90
N ASP A 286 -5.48 -28.31 -12.49
CA ASP A 286 -5.49 -28.50 -13.94
C ASP A 286 -6.53 -27.57 -14.60
N LEU A 287 -7.76 -27.51 -14.05
CA LEU A 287 -8.82 -26.64 -14.56
C LEU A 287 -8.50 -25.15 -14.39
N VAL A 288 -7.87 -24.76 -13.28
CA VAL A 288 -7.44 -23.37 -13.06
C VAL A 288 -6.36 -22.97 -14.05
N GLN A 289 -5.40 -23.85 -14.37
CA GLN A 289 -4.39 -23.58 -15.38
C GLN A 289 -4.98 -23.54 -16.80
N GLU A 290 -6.01 -24.34 -17.09
CA GLU A 290 -6.76 -24.29 -18.34
C GLU A 290 -7.46 -22.94 -18.53
N LEU A 291 -8.22 -22.49 -17.51
CA LEU A 291 -9.04 -21.27 -17.58
C LEU A 291 -8.25 -19.99 -17.36
N PHE A 292 -7.17 -20.04 -16.58
CA PHE A 292 -6.34 -18.91 -16.18
C PHE A 292 -4.85 -19.20 -16.37
N PRO A 293 -4.38 -19.39 -17.62
CA PRO A 293 -3.01 -19.79 -17.89
C PRO A 293 -1.98 -18.81 -17.32
N GLY A 294 -0.98 -19.33 -16.61
CA GLY A 294 0.10 -18.54 -16.01
C GLY A 294 -0.29 -17.79 -14.73
N VAL A 295 -1.41 -18.16 -14.11
CA VAL A 295 -1.76 -17.80 -12.74
C VAL A 295 -0.83 -18.50 -11.77
N ARG A 296 -0.38 -17.78 -10.73
CA ARG A 296 0.42 -18.39 -9.65
C ARG A 296 -0.47 -19.11 -8.66
N ILE A 297 -0.05 -20.27 -8.18
CA ILE A 297 -0.78 -21.08 -7.21
C ILE A 297 -0.15 -20.92 -5.81
N VAL A 298 -0.92 -20.35 -4.89
CA VAL A 298 -0.65 -20.34 -3.45
C VAL A 298 -1.53 -21.41 -2.80
N TRP A 299 -0.92 -22.43 -2.21
CA TRP A 299 -1.64 -23.50 -1.53
C TRP A 299 -1.51 -23.39 -0.02
N ASP A 300 -2.65 -23.32 0.66
CA ASP A 300 -2.76 -23.45 2.11
C ASP A 300 -3.20 -24.89 2.43
N PRO A 301 -2.26 -25.76 2.82
CA PRO A 301 -2.50 -27.20 2.95
C PRO A 301 -3.26 -27.48 4.25
N ILE A 302 -4.58 -27.25 4.26
CA ILE A 302 -5.45 -27.53 5.41
C ILE A 302 -5.63 -29.04 5.55
N ILE A 303 -4.62 -29.71 6.11
CA ILE A 303 -4.59 -31.17 6.29
C ILE A 303 -5.51 -31.57 7.46
N ARG A 304 -5.60 -30.72 8.48
CA ARG A 304 -6.48 -30.91 9.64
C ARG A 304 -7.25 -29.62 9.92
N SER A 305 -8.56 -29.70 10.12
CA SER A 305 -9.33 -28.55 10.61
C SER A 305 -8.86 -28.17 12.02
N SER A 306 -9.09 -26.91 12.44
CA SER A 306 -8.91 -26.51 13.85
C SER A 306 -9.75 -27.35 14.83
N THR A 307 -10.74 -28.08 14.33
CA THR A 307 -11.62 -28.99 15.07
C THR A 307 -11.21 -30.47 14.98
N GLY A 308 -10.10 -30.80 14.30
CA GLY A 308 -9.46 -32.12 14.36
C GLY A 308 -9.76 -33.11 13.23
N CYS A 309 -10.52 -32.75 12.20
CA CYS A 309 -10.82 -33.63 11.06
C CYS A 309 -9.64 -33.69 10.09
N CYS A 310 -9.15 -34.90 9.74
CA CYS A 310 -8.13 -35.10 8.70
C CYS A 310 -8.80 -35.33 7.33
N PHE A 311 -8.39 -34.61 6.29
CA PHE A 311 -9.02 -34.67 4.96
C PHE A 311 -8.19 -35.45 3.91
N HIS A 312 -6.93 -35.76 4.18
CA HIS A 312 -6.02 -36.34 3.19
C HIS A 312 -5.31 -37.59 3.72
N SER A 313 -5.44 -38.70 2.98
CA SER A 313 -4.89 -40.00 3.36
C SER A 313 -4.04 -40.67 2.27
N ASP A 314 -4.16 -40.28 1.00
CA ASP A 314 -3.43 -40.88 -0.13
C ASP A 314 -2.36 -39.94 -0.70
N PHE A 315 -1.10 -40.17 -0.36
CA PHE A 315 0.02 -39.30 -0.74
C PHE A 315 0.58 -39.55 -2.16
N ALA A 316 0.00 -40.47 -2.94
CA ALA A 316 0.55 -40.85 -4.25
C ALA A 316 0.71 -39.67 -5.23
N LEU A 317 -0.22 -38.73 -5.22
CA LEU A 317 -0.22 -37.55 -6.11
C LEU A 317 0.61 -36.38 -5.57
N LEU A 318 1.10 -36.45 -4.33
CA LEU A 318 1.69 -35.29 -3.67
C LEU A 318 2.92 -34.72 -4.40
N PRO A 319 3.86 -35.52 -4.95
CA PRO A 319 5.00 -34.97 -5.70
C PRO A 319 4.57 -34.15 -6.93
N GLU A 320 3.53 -34.59 -7.64
CA GLU A 320 3.01 -33.89 -8.82
C GLU A 320 2.27 -32.59 -8.43
N ILE A 321 1.50 -32.63 -7.33
CA ILE A 321 0.84 -31.46 -6.77
C ILE A 321 1.87 -30.42 -6.35
N LEU A 322 2.89 -30.84 -5.59
CA LEU A 322 3.97 -29.96 -5.14
C LEU A 322 4.70 -29.33 -6.33
N ALA A 323 4.98 -30.09 -7.39
CA ALA A 323 5.60 -29.55 -8.61
C ALA A 323 4.74 -28.50 -9.35
N SER A 324 3.45 -28.41 -9.04
CA SER A 324 2.49 -27.48 -9.64
C SER A 324 2.18 -26.27 -8.75
N VAL A 325 2.78 -26.18 -7.56
CA VAL A 325 2.54 -25.11 -6.58
C VAL A 325 3.70 -24.11 -6.59
N ASP A 326 3.39 -22.82 -6.70
CA ASP A 326 4.42 -21.77 -6.62
C ASP A 326 4.77 -21.44 -5.16
N VAL A 327 3.78 -21.42 -4.27
CA VAL A 327 3.95 -21.11 -2.85
C VAL A 327 3.09 -22.03 -2.00
N VAL A 328 3.68 -22.70 -1.01
CA VAL A 328 2.94 -23.45 0.01
C VAL A 328 3.12 -22.80 1.37
N THR A 329 2.05 -22.69 2.15
CA THR A 329 2.06 -22.01 3.45
C THR A 329 1.76 -22.95 4.62
N PRO A 330 2.56 -23.99 4.89
CA PRO A 330 2.27 -24.96 5.94
C PRO A 330 2.61 -24.42 7.33
N ASN A 331 1.89 -24.87 8.36
CA ASN A 331 2.42 -24.87 9.72
C ASN A 331 3.37 -26.08 9.93
N LEU A 332 4.00 -26.18 11.10
CA LEU A 332 4.97 -27.25 11.36
C LEU A 332 4.36 -28.67 11.23
N PRO A 333 3.20 -29.00 11.82
CA PRO A 333 2.54 -30.30 11.59
C PRO A 333 2.17 -30.58 10.12
N GLU A 334 1.74 -29.55 9.38
CA GLU A 334 1.44 -29.66 7.95
C GLU A 334 2.71 -29.94 7.15
N ALA A 335 3.81 -29.25 7.44
CA ALA A 335 5.10 -29.42 6.79
C ALA A 335 5.66 -30.84 7.01
N GLU A 336 5.58 -31.34 8.25
CA GLU A 336 6.00 -32.71 8.58
C GLU A 336 5.27 -33.75 7.71
N ARG A 337 3.97 -33.57 7.47
CA ARG A 337 3.18 -34.48 6.62
C ARG A 337 3.47 -34.32 5.14
N LEU A 338 3.57 -33.09 4.65
CA LEU A 338 3.78 -32.81 3.22
C LEU A 338 5.15 -33.25 2.73
N PHE A 339 6.16 -33.11 3.58
CA PHE A 339 7.55 -33.36 3.22
C PHE A 339 8.10 -34.63 3.86
N ASN A 340 7.24 -35.60 4.17
CA ASN A 340 7.62 -36.93 4.64
C ASN A 340 8.58 -36.90 5.86
N GLY A 341 8.26 -36.07 6.85
CA GLY A 341 9.03 -35.88 8.09
C GLY A 341 10.13 -34.82 8.00
N HIS A 342 10.42 -34.27 6.81
CA HIS A 342 11.40 -33.20 6.64
C HIS A 342 10.89 -31.89 7.28
N THR A 343 11.52 -31.49 8.37
CA THR A 343 11.12 -30.31 9.16
C THR A 343 12.29 -29.39 9.52
N SER A 344 13.54 -29.84 9.36
CA SER A 344 14.69 -28.96 9.50
C SER A 344 14.79 -27.98 8.33
N LEU A 345 15.36 -26.80 8.56
CA LEU A 345 15.51 -25.78 7.51
C LEU A 345 16.31 -26.31 6.32
N GLU A 346 17.38 -27.08 6.54
CA GLU A 346 18.20 -27.66 5.48
C GLU A 346 17.40 -28.62 4.59
N GLN A 347 16.59 -29.50 5.20
CA GLN A 347 15.74 -30.42 4.44
C GLN A 347 14.67 -29.66 3.65
N LEU A 348 14.04 -28.65 4.27
CA LEU A 348 13.02 -27.83 3.61
C LEU A 348 13.59 -26.99 2.46
N VAL A 349 14.85 -26.52 2.54
CA VAL A 349 15.56 -25.92 1.41
C VAL A 349 15.71 -26.93 0.27
N GLY A 350 16.04 -28.19 0.60
CA GLY A 350 16.08 -29.30 -0.35
C GLY A 350 14.75 -29.53 -1.06
N GLU A 351 13.63 -29.53 -0.33
CA GLU A 351 12.29 -29.68 -0.92
C GLU A 351 11.88 -28.45 -1.76
N ALA A 352 12.17 -27.24 -1.29
CA ALA A 352 11.94 -26.01 -2.05
C ALA A 352 12.69 -26.03 -3.38
N ALA A 353 13.95 -26.49 -3.39
CA ALA A 353 14.75 -26.66 -4.60
C ALA A 353 14.22 -27.76 -5.50
N ARG A 354 13.84 -28.91 -4.94
CA ARG A 354 13.30 -30.06 -5.67
C ARG A 354 12.05 -29.71 -6.48
N TYR A 355 11.11 -28.99 -5.87
CA TYR A 355 9.84 -28.63 -6.49
C TYR A 355 9.82 -27.22 -7.08
N ARG A 356 10.92 -26.45 -6.93
CA ARG A 356 11.05 -25.07 -7.42
C ARG A 356 9.95 -24.14 -6.88
N MET A 357 9.60 -24.31 -5.61
CA MET A 357 8.56 -23.55 -4.92
C MET A 357 9.12 -22.71 -3.78
N ALA A 358 8.33 -21.75 -3.31
CA ALA A 358 8.54 -21.11 -2.02
C ALA A 358 7.76 -21.84 -0.91
N ILE A 359 8.41 -22.07 0.23
CA ILE A 359 7.74 -22.60 1.43
C ILE A 359 7.70 -21.48 2.48
N ILE A 360 6.51 -21.10 2.94
CA ILE A 360 6.36 -20.19 4.08
C ILE A 360 5.93 -21.00 5.29
N LEU A 361 6.90 -21.40 6.10
CA LEU A 361 6.68 -22.16 7.33
C LEU A 361 6.18 -21.22 8.43
N LYS A 362 4.90 -21.37 8.81
CA LYS A 362 4.22 -20.54 9.80
C LYS A 362 4.67 -20.87 11.22
N GLY A 363 5.19 -19.88 11.94
CA GLY A 363 5.78 -20.01 13.27
C GLY A 363 4.82 -19.92 14.45
N GLY A 364 3.51 -19.90 14.23
CA GLY A 364 2.51 -19.69 15.29
C GLY A 364 2.66 -20.61 16.52
N HIS A 365 3.27 -21.80 16.33
CA HIS A 365 3.47 -22.84 17.34
C HIS A 365 4.77 -22.71 18.16
N THR A 366 5.63 -21.72 17.89
CA THR A 366 6.86 -21.53 18.68
C THR A 366 6.54 -20.94 20.06
N GLU A 367 7.31 -21.26 21.09
CA GLU A 367 7.20 -20.62 22.42
C GLU A 367 7.88 -19.24 22.45
N GLY A 368 7.49 -18.40 23.41
CA GLY A 368 8.11 -17.09 23.67
C GLY A 368 7.33 -15.87 23.15
N ASP A 369 7.91 -14.69 23.37
CA ASP A 369 7.28 -13.39 23.08
C ASP A 369 7.21 -13.04 21.58
N ASN A 370 7.87 -13.83 20.73
CA ASN A 370 7.96 -13.62 19.30
C ASN A 370 7.27 -14.75 18.53
N VAL A 371 6.76 -14.41 17.35
CA VAL A 371 6.32 -15.36 16.31
C VAL A 371 7.24 -15.14 15.12
N THR A 372 7.87 -16.20 14.62
CA THR A 372 8.77 -16.11 13.47
C THR A 372 8.31 -17.04 12.35
N ASP A 373 7.88 -16.46 11.24
CA ASP A 373 7.61 -17.21 10.01
C ASP A 373 8.90 -17.29 9.19
N MET A 374 9.16 -18.45 8.60
CA MET A 374 10.34 -18.67 7.77
C MET A 374 9.91 -18.75 6.31
N LEU A 375 10.39 -17.82 5.47
CA LEU A 375 10.35 -17.98 4.03
C LEU A 375 11.57 -18.80 3.61
N ILE A 376 11.33 -19.94 2.99
CA ILE A 376 12.35 -20.88 2.53
C ILE A 376 12.28 -20.93 1.01
N MET A 377 13.39 -20.58 0.39
CA MET A 377 13.62 -20.58 -1.05
C MET A 377 14.72 -21.63 -1.37
N PRO A 378 14.89 -22.04 -2.64
CA PRO A 378 15.91 -23.02 -3.02
C PRO A 378 17.34 -22.71 -2.57
N HIS A 379 17.67 -21.43 -2.34
CA HIS A 379 19.02 -20.98 -2.00
C HIS A 379 19.04 -19.94 -0.86
N ASP A 380 17.91 -19.71 -0.20
CA ASP A 380 17.80 -18.65 0.81
C ASP A 380 16.76 -19.00 1.87
N VAL A 381 16.97 -18.52 3.10
CA VAL A 381 16.04 -18.65 4.21
C VAL A 381 15.94 -17.31 4.92
N VAL A 382 14.75 -16.73 4.90
CA VAL A 382 14.50 -15.39 5.43
C VAL A 382 13.49 -15.45 6.58
N PRO A 383 13.90 -15.10 7.82
CA PRO A 383 12.99 -15.00 8.95
C PRO A 383 12.22 -13.68 8.92
N TYR A 384 10.92 -13.75 9.21
CA TYR A 384 10.11 -12.59 9.56
C TYR A 384 9.63 -12.74 10.99
N THR A 385 9.90 -11.75 11.84
CA THR A 385 9.57 -11.82 13.27
C THR A 385 8.67 -10.67 13.69
N VAL A 386 7.64 -10.99 14.48
CA VAL A 386 6.72 -10.04 15.10
C VAL A 386 6.48 -10.38 16.58
N LEU A 387 6.10 -9.38 17.37
CA LEU A 387 5.68 -9.60 18.76
C LEU A 387 4.34 -10.34 18.84
N ARG A 388 4.29 -11.40 19.64
CA ARG A 388 3.11 -12.26 19.87
C ARG A 388 1.95 -11.50 20.52
N ALA A 389 0.74 -11.70 20.00
CA ALA A 389 -0.46 -10.98 20.42
C ALA A 389 -0.99 -11.35 21.82
N GLY A 390 -0.59 -12.50 22.38
CA GLY A 390 -1.00 -12.95 23.72
C GLY A 390 -2.30 -13.77 23.78
N TRP A 391 -3.02 -13.91 22.67
CA TRP A 391 -4.25 -14.71 22.52
C TRP A 391 -4.40 -15.26 21.10
N GLU A 392 -5.14 -16.34 20.93
CA GLU A 392 -5.41 -16.99 19.64
C GLU A 392 -6.73 -16.51 19.00
N LYS A 393 -6.78 -16.47 17.66
CA LYS A 393 -8.00 -16.21 16.88
C LYS A 393 -8.19 -17.27 15.80
N HIS A 394 -9.45 -17.60 15.53
CA HIS A 394 -9.83 -18.49 14.44
C HIS A 394 -9.47 -17.90 13.07
N GLY A 395 -9.18 -18.74 12.07
CA GLY A 395 -8.96 -18.33 10.68
C GLY A 395 -7.62 -17.66 10.35
N THR A 396 -6.69 -17.57 11.29
CA THR A 396 -5.41 -16.86 11.11
C THR A 396 -4.48 -17.49 10.08
N GLY A 397 -4.54 -18.81 9.91
CA GLY A 397 -3.84 -19.53 8.84
C GLY A 397 -4.35 -19.15 7.44
N CYS A 398 -5.67 -19.15 7.22
CA CYS A 398 -6.25 -18.77 5.94
C CYS A 398 -6.05 -17.28 5.63
N ALA A 399 -6.14 -16.42 6.66
CA ALA A 399 -5.84 -15.01 6.53
C ALA A 399 -4.38 -14.77 6.11
N HIS A 400 -3.43 -15.56 6.62
CA HIS A 400 -2.04 -15.50 6.22
C HIS A 400 -1.84 -15.83 4.73
N SER A 401 -2.32 -16.99 4.29
CA SER A 401 -2.15 -17.46 2.90
C SER A 401 -2.84 -16.53 1.90
N THR A 402 -4.02 -16.00 2.25
CA THR A 402 -4.72 -15.00 1.44
C THR A 402 -3.99 -13.65 1.40
N ALA A 403 -3.36 -13.22 2.50
CA ALA A 403 -2.54 -12.01 2.50
C ALA A 403 -1.30 -12.16 1.60
N VAL A 404 -0.64 -13.32 1.60
CA VAL A 404 0.44 -13.63 0.66
C VAL A 404 -0.06 -13.52 -0.79
N ALA A 405 -1.15 -14.20 -1.12
CA ALA A 405 -1.74 -14.17 -2.46
C ALA A 405 -2.11 -12.74 -2.89
N SER A 406 -2.66 -11.95 -1.98
CA SER A 406 -3.05 -10.55 -2.23
C SER A 406 -1.84 -9.66 -2.53
N TRP A 407 -0.75 -9.78 -1.78
CA TRP A 407 0.47 -8.99 -2.04
C TRP A 407 1.17 -9.40 -3.32
N LEU A 408 1.22 -10.71 -3.62
CA LEU A 408 1.70 -11.20 -4.92
C LEU A 408 0.85 -10.66 -6.08
N ALA A 409 -0.47 -10.61 -5.92
CA ALA A 409 -1.37 -10.07 -6.95
C ALA A 409 -1.17 -8.57 -7.18
N ARG A 410 -0.81 -7.83 -6.11
CA ARG A 410 -0.38 -6.43 -6.14
C ARG A 410 1.03 -6.21 -6.73
N GLY A 411 1.68 -7.27 -7.21
CA GLY A 411 3.00 -7.20 -7.84
C GLY A 411 4.19 -7.24 -6.88
N ALA A 412 3.97 -7.52 -5.59
CA ALA A 412 5.09 -7.73 -4.66
C ALA A 412 5.87 -9.01 -5.02
N ASP A 413 7.16 -9.01 -4.74
CA ASP A 413 7.94 -10.26 -4.69
C ASP A 413 7.55 -11.11 -3.47
N ILE A 414 8.01 -12.37 -3.47
CA ILE A 414 7.65 -13.34 -2.43
C ILE A 414 8.18 -12.94 -1.04
N TYR A 415 9.37 -12.33 -0.98
CA TYR A 415 9.98 -11.84 0.26
C TYR A 415 9.10 -10.76 0.91
N THR A 416 8.70 -9.77 0.12
CA THR A 416 7.82 -8.70 0.56
C THR A 416 6.43 -9.24 0.93
N ALA A 417 5.89 -10.16 0.14
CA ALA A 417 4.58 -10.76 0.39
C ALA A 417 4.55 -11.55 1.71
N ALA A 418 5.56 -12.36 2.00
CA ALA A 418 5.68 -13.13 3.24
C ALA A 418 5.72 -12.21 4.47
N GLY A 419 6.62 -11.23 4.48
CA GLY A 419 6.73 -10.29 5.61
C GLY A 419 5.46 -9.46 5.84
N LYS A 420 4.80 -9.01 4.75
CA LYS A 420 3.54 -8.27 4.87
C LYS A 420 2.36 -9.14 5.31
N ALA A 421 2.34 -10.42 4.94
CA ALA A 421 1.32 -11.37 5.40
C ALA A 421 1.44 -11.63 6.91
N GLN A 422 2.65 -11.86 7.41
CA GLN A 422 2.89 -11.99 8.86
C GLN A 422 2.46 -10.72 9.61
N LEU A 423 2.84 -9.55 9.10
CA LEU A 423 2.48 -8.27 9.69
C LEU A 423 0.94 -8.07 9.74
N TYR A 424 0.24 -8.48 8.68
CA TYR A 424 -1.22 -8.44 8.61
C TYR A 424 -1.85 -9.33 9.68
N VAL A 425 -1.44 -10.59 9.80
CA VAL A 425 -1.96 -11.51 10.82
C VAL A 425 -1.66 -11.01 12.23
N SER A 426 -0.45 -10.48 12.47
CA SER A 426 -0.08 -9.90 13.76
C SER A 426 -1.02 -8.77 14.19
N ARG A 427 -1.40 -7.90 13.25
CA ARG A 427 -2.35 -6.80 13.48
C ARG A 427 -3.76 -7.33 13.69
N MET A 428 -4.20 -8.28 12.86
CA MET A 428 -5.50 -8.92 12.98
C MET A 428 -5.69 -9.58 14.35
N MET A 429 -4.66 -10.23 14.90
CA MET A 429 -4.70 -10.84 16.23
C MET A 429 -4.89 -9.82 17.37
N ARG A 430 -4.44 -8.58 17.19
CA ARG A 430 -4.47 -7.54 18.23
C ARG A 430 -5.65 -6.58 18.16
N SER A 431 -6.45 -6.62 17.10
CA SER A 431 -7.64 -5.78 17.00
C SER A 431 -8.74 -6.26 17.98
N ALA A 432 -9.43 -5.31 18.62
CA ALA A 432 -10.45 -5.62 19.64
C ALA A 432 -11.68 -6.36 19.07
N LEU A 433 -11.98 -6.18 17.77
CA LEU A 433 -13.18 -6.70 17.11
C LEU A 433 -12.99 -8.03 16.38
N GLY A 434 -11.89 -8.75 16.58
CA GLY A 434 -11.59 -9.96 15.78
C GLY A 434 -11.12 -9.66 14.35
N LEU A 435 -11.39 -8.45 13.86
CA LEU A 435 -11.07 -7.94 12.53
C LEU A 435 -10.27 -6.64 12.65
N LEU A 436 -9.35 -6.37 11.72
CA LEU A 436 -9.07 -4.98 11.39
C LEU A 436 -10.37 -4.41 10.85
N ASP A 437 -10.85 -3.28 11.37
CA ASP A 437 -12.07 -2.63 10.90
C ASP A 437 -12.21 -2.73 9.38
N ALA A 438 -13.41 -3.08 8.89
CA ALA A 438 -13.78 -2.62 7.54
C ALA A 438 -13.38 -1.15 7.46
N PRO A 439 -12.71 -0.67 6.37
CA PRO A 439 -12.29 0.72 6.28
C PRO A 439 -13.50 1.55 6.67
N SER A 440 -13.44 2.17 7.86
CA SER A 440 -14.66 2.63 8.47
C SER A 440 -15.25 3.62 7.49
N LEU A 441 -16.54 3.50 7.22
CA LEU A 441 -17.32 4.51 6.50
C LEU A 441 -17.19 5.92 7.15
N TYR A 442 -16.46 6.00 8.27
CA TYR A 442 -16.14 7.16 9.09
C TYR A 442 -14.64 7.31 9.39
N ALA A 443 -13.74 6.78 8.56
CA ALA A 443 -12.33 7.10 8.70
C ALA A 443 -12.17 8.58 8.34
N GLY A 444 -12.11 9.45 9.35
CA GLY A 444 -11.91 10.88 9.14
C GLY A 444 -10.71 11.10 8.22
N ILE A 445 -10.88 11.94 7.20
CA ILE A 445 -9.79 12.33 6.31
C ILE A 445 -8.68 12.91 7.18
N LYS A 446 -7.56 12.20 7.29
CA LYS A 446 -6.43 12.67 8.08
C LYS A 446 -5.80 13.87 7.37
N PRO A 447 -5.36 14.90 8.13
CA PRO A 447 -4.69 16.05 7.54
C PRO A 447 -3.36 15.62 6.91
N SER A 448 -2.96 16.31 5.83
CA SER A 448 -1.57 16.26 5.38
C SER A 448 -0.67 16.97 6.40
N LEU A 449 0.62 16.64 6.45
CA LEU A 449 1.58 17.27 7.37
C LEU A 449 1.61 18.80 7.23
N SER A 450 1.43 19.32 6.02
CA SER A 450 1.36 20.76 5.75
C SER A 450 0.14 21.45 6.35
N ALA A 451 -0.92 20.70 6.70
CA ALA A 451 -2.09 21.22 7.39
C ALA A 451 -1.95 21.16 8.93
N VAL A 452 -1.00 20.39 9.45
CA VAL A 452 -0.77 20.28 10.89
C VAL A 452 -0.15 21.57 11.42
N LYS A 453 -0.78 22.16 12.42
CA LYS A 453 -0.32 23.32 13.20
C LYS A 453 -0.01 22.95 14.65
N ARG A 454 -0.76 21.99 15.22
CA ARG A 454 -0.51 21.48 16.58
C ARG A 454 -0.27 19.99 16.60
N MET A 455 0.85 19.62 17.22
CA MET A 455 1.20 18.25 17.59
C MET A 455 1.20 18.11 19.11
N PHE A 456 0.70 16.98 19.61
CA PHE A 456 0.79 16.62 21.03
C PHE A 456 1.78 15.48 21.24
N ILE A 457 2.73 15.65 22.16
CA ILE A 457 3.67 14.60 22.56
C ILE A 457 3.24 14.06 23.92
N THR A 458 2.86 12.79 23.97
CA THR A 458 2.43 12.15 25.22
C THR A 458 3.59 12.12 26.22
N HIS A 459 3.29 12.24 27.52
CA HIS A 459 4.32 12.11 28.54
C HIS A 459 3.75 11.45 29.81
N ALA A 460 4.37 10.34 30.21
CA ALA A 460 4.06 9.72 31.49
C ALA A 460 4.73 10.52 32.61
N SER A 461 3.93 11.04 33.54
CA SER A 461 4.41 11.72 34.75
C SER A 461 3.51 11.39 35.94
N PRO A 462 4.02 11.33 37.17
CA PRO A 462 3.21 11.04 38.36
C PRO A 462 2.00 11.97 38.48
N GLY A 463 0.82 11.39 38.74
CA GLY A 463 -0.44 12.13 38.88
C GLY A 463 -0.96 12.77 37.59
N ALA A 464 -0.44 12.44 36.42
CA ALA A 464 -1.05 12.76 35.14
C ALA A 464 -2.01 11.64 34.69
N PRO A 465 -2.99 11.93 33.81
CA PRO A 465 -3.80 10.89 33.18
C PRO A 465 -2.94 9.84 32.48
N SER A 466 -3.47 8.64 32.30
CA SER A 466 -2.84 7.59 31.49
C SER A 466 -2.57 8.08 30.07
N LEU A 467 -1.63 7.46 29.37
CA LEU A 467 -1.26 7.90 28.01
C LEU A 467 -2.45 7.87 27.04
N LEU A 468 -3.37 6.90 27.20
CA LEU A 468 -4.55 6.80 26.35
C LEU A 468 -5.59 7.89 26.66
N GLU A 469 -5.77 8.24 27.94
CA GLU A 469 -6.60 9.38 28.33
C GLU A 469 -5.99 10.69 27.80
N GLN A 470 -4.66 10.83 27.85
CA GLN A 470 -3.98 11.98 27.24
C GLN A 470 -4.23 12.05 25.73
N VAL A 471 -4.13 10.92 25.01
CA VAL A 471 -4.38 10.85 23.56
C VAL A 471 -5.81 11.29 23.25
N GLU A 472 -6.81 10.73 23.96
CA GLU A 472 -8.21 11.05 23.70
C GLU A 472 -8.56 12.50 24.06
N ALA A 473 -8.09 13.00 25.19
CA ALA A 473 -8.26 14.39 25.57
C ALA A 473 -7.60 15.33 24.54
N ALA A 474 -6.42 14.98 24.03
CA ALA A 474 -5.74 15.78 23.03
C ALA A 474 -6.52 15.87 21.72
N CYS A 475 -7.04 14.75 21.23
CA CYS A 475 -7.89 14.72 20.05
C CYS A 475 -9.14 15.60 20.22
N ARG A 476 -9.80 15.56 21.38
CA ARG A 476 -10.97 16.43 21.69
C ARG A 476 -10.60 17.92 21.73
N MET A 477 -9.38 18.24 22.12
CA MET A 477 -8.84 19.61 22.12
C MET A 477 -8.36 20.09 20.73
N GLY A 478 -8.56 19.29 19.67
CA GLY A 478 -8.34 19.71 18.28
C GLY A 478 -6.90 19.64 17.79
N VAL A 479 -6.03 18.83 18.42
CA VAL A 479 -4.70 18.56 17.84
C VAL A 479 -4.83 17.76 16.55
N GLN A 480 -3.92 17.98 15.62
CA GLN A 480 -3.95 17.33 14.29
C GLN A 480 -2.96 16.18 14.19
N CYS A 481 -2.02 16.09 15.15
CA CYS A 481 -1.09 14.99 15.27
C CYS A 481 -0.83 14.64 16.74
N VAL A 482 -0.74 13.35 17.05
CA VAL A 482 -0.30 12.82 18.34
C VAL A 482 0.96 12.00 18.13
N GLN A 483 1.96 12.24 18.98
CA GLN A 483 3.21 11.50 19.02
C GLN A 483 3.28 10.71 20.34
N LEU A 484 3.21 9.39 20.24
CA LEU A 484 3.34 8.48 21.38
C LEU A 484 4.81 8.33 21.78
N ARG A 485 5.12 8.73 23.01
CA ARG A 485 6.47 8.68 23.59
C ARG A 485 6.50 7.87 24.88
N MET A 486 7.14 6.70 24.84
CA MET A 486 7.25 5.75 25.96
C MET A 486 8.70 5.25 26.14
N LYS A 487 9.61 6.11 26.63
CA LYS A 487 11.06 5.79 26.69
C LYS A 487 11.42 4.55 27.52
N ARG A 488 10.69 4.30 28.61
CA ARG A 488 11.01 3.24 29.59
C ARG A 488 10.11 2.01 29.48
N ALA A 489 9.20 1.98 28.51
CA ALA A 489 8.29 0.85 28.33
C ALA A 489 8.98 -0.29 27.57
N SER A 490 8.59 -1.52 27.86
CA SER A 490 8.91 -2.66 27.00
C SER A 490 8.28 -2.49 25.60
N ASP A 491 8.82 -3.20 24.62
CA ASP A 491 8.26 -3.19 23.26
C ASP A 491 6.81 -3.67 23.23
N ARG A 492 6.48 -4.67 24.07
CA ARG A 492 5.12 -5.19 24.21
C ARG A 492 4.14 -4.13 24.71
N GLU A 493 4.46 -3.45 25.82
CA GLU A 493 3.62 -2.40 26.38
C GLU A 493 3.44 -1.23 25.43
N MET A 494 4.51 -0.83 24.74
CA MET A 494 4.45 0.25 23.75
C MET A 494 3.56 -0.13 22.57
N LEU A 495 3.68 -1.37 22.08
CA LEU A 495 2.86 -1.85 20.96
C LEU A 495 1.38 -1.92 21.34
N GLU A 496 1.05 -2.49 22.50
CA GLU A 496 -0.34 -2.55 23.01
C GLU A 496 -0.94 -1.15 23.18
N THR A 497 -0.17 -0.20 23.70
CA THR A 497 -0.61 1.21 23.82
C THR A 497 -0.78 1.86 22.44
N ALA A 498 0.12 1.59 21.49
CA ALA A 498 0.05 2.15 20.14
C ALA A 498 -1.20 1.70 19.38
N PHE A 499 -1.59 0.42 19.46
CA PHE A 499 -2.82 -0.08 18.84
C PHE A 499 -4.06 0.68 19.32
N ARG A 500 -4.21 0.80 20.65
CA ARG A 500 -5.34 1.52 21.26
C ARG A 500 -5.33 3.01 20.93
N ALA A 501 -4.16 3.64 20.90
CA ALA A 501 -4.02 5.05 20.54
C ALA A 501 -4.38 5.32 19.07
N ILE A 502 -4.02 4.42 18.14
CA ILE A 502 -4.39 4.52 16.72
C ILE A 502 -5.91 4.50 16.54
N GLU A 503 -6.61 3.63 17.25
CA GLU A 503 -8.09 3.56 17.22
C GLU A 503 -8.70 4.89 17.65
N ILE A 504 -8.19 5.49 18.73
CA ILE A 504 -8.62 6.82 19.18
C ILE A 504 -8.35 7.85 18.09
N CYS A 505 -7.12 7.98 17.59
CA CYS A 505 -6.75 8.98 16.59
C CYS A 505 -7.55 8.84 15.29
N ARG A 506 -7.86 7.61 14.84
CA ARG A 506 -8.69 7.37 13.65
C ARG A 506 -10.10 7.95 13.79
N ARG A 507 -10.75 7.81 14.95
CA ARG A 507 -12.09 8.37 15.21
C ARG A 507 -12.15 9.88 15.06
N TYR A 508 -11.04 10.57 15.34
CA TYR A 508 -10.94 12.03 15.28
C TYR A 508 -10.23 12.53 14.00
N GLY A 509 -9.82 11.66 13.08
CA GLY A 509 -9.07 12.05 11.88
C GLY A 509 -7.67 12.62 12.19
N VAL A 510 -7.06 12.20 13.30
CA VAL A 510 -5.76 12.72 13.79
C VAL A 510 -4.61 11.82 13.32
N LEU A 511 -3.48 12.42 12.92
CA LEU A 511 -2.26 11.68 12.61
C LEU A 511 -1.65 11.08 13.88
N PHE A 512 -1.15 9.85 13.78
CA PHE A 512 -0.51 9.14 14.89
C PHE A 512 0.93 8.74 14.54
N ILE A 513 1.88 9.22 15.35
CA ILE A 513 3.31 9.01 15.19
C ILE A 513 3.87 8.28 16.42
N VAL A 514 4.75 7.30 16.20
CA VAL A 514 5.47 6.63 17.28
C VAL A 514 6.86 7.24 17.43
N ASN A 515 7.32 7.45 18.67
CA ASN A 515 8.67 7.96 18.93
C ASN A 515 9.72 6.84 18.95
N ASP A 516 10.88 7.09 18.34
CA ASP A 516 12.13 6.30 18.32
C ASP A 516 12.05 4.89 17.70
N ARG A 517 11.00 4.09 18.01
CA ARG A 517 10.94 2.66 17.68
C ARG A 517 10.22 2.38 16.36
N VAL A 518 10.96 2.38 15.25
CA VAL A 518 10.44 2.12 13.89
C VAL A 518 9.70 0.79 13.77
N GLN A 519 10.19 -0.28 14.40
CA GLN A 519 9.54 -1.60 14.33
C GLN A 519 8.14 -1.59 14.98
N ILE A 520 7.97 -0.86 16.08
CA ILE A 520 6.67 -0.69 16.74
C ILE A 520 5.73 0.13 15.86
N ALA A 521 6.22 1.23 15.28
CA ALA A 521 5.46 2.03 14.31
C ALA A 521 4.97 1.17 13.13
N ARG A 522 5.86 0.33 12.59
CA ARG A 522 5.58 -0.61 11.51
C ARG A 522 4.53 -1.64 11.93
N GLN A 523 4.70 -2.29 13.07
CA GLN A 523 3.79 -3.32 13.55
C GLN A 523 2.39 -2.77 13.86
N ALA A 524 2.31 -1.62 14.52
CA ALA A 524 1.05 -0.94 14.82
C ALA A 524 0.34 -0.34 13.59
N ASN A 525 1.04 -0.19 12.46
CA ASN A 525 0.59 0.57 11.29
C ASN A 525 0.35 2.05 11.60
N ALA A 526 1.29 2.68 12.32
CA ALA A 526 1.25 4.12 12.56
C ALA A 526 1.32 4.92 11.24
N ASP A 527 0.90 6.18 11.28
CA ASP A 527 1.05 7.09 10.14
C ASP A 527 2.50 7.53 9.98
N GLY A 528 3.23 7.63 11.09
CA GLY A 528 4.62 8.04 11.09
C GLY A 528 5.47 7.52 12.25
N VAL A 529 6.77 7.80 12.15
CA VAL A 529 7.76 7.65 13.23
C VAL A 529 8.53 8.96 13.38
N HIS A 530 8.88 9.33 14.62
CA HIS A 530 9.77 10.45 14.90
C HIS A 530 11.06 9.95 15.53
N LEU A 531 12.20 10.37 14.97
CA LEU A 531 13.51 9.90 15.37
C LEU A 531 14.30 11.04 16.04
N GLY A 532 14.88 10.76 17.20
CA GLY A 532 15.89 11.55 17.86
C GLY A 532 17.26 11.47 17.18
N GLN A 533 18.23 12.23 17.67
CA GLN A 533 19.57 12.31 17.05
C GLN A 533 20.40 11.02 17.17
N THR A 534 20.22 10.25 18.24
CA THR A 534 20.95 8.99 18.48
C THR A 534 20.19 7.76 18.01
N ASP A 535 18.99 7.93 17.45
CA ASP A 535 18.24 6.83 16.84
C ASP A 535 18.74 6.57 15.42
N MET A 536 18.29 5.46 14.84
CA MET A 536 18.63 5.04 13.48
C MET A 536 18.44 6.16 12.45
N SER A 537 19.17 6.10 11.34
CA SER A 537 19.09 7.13 10.32
C SER A 537 17.70 7.19 9.67
N THR A 538 17.36 8.35 9.09
CA THR A 538 16.11 8.53 8.36
C THR A 538 16.03 7.59 7.15
N GLU A 539 17.16 7.34 6.49
CA GLU A 539 17.28 6.43 5.35
C GLU A 539 16.97 4.97 5.75
N GLU A 540 17.58 4.47 6.83
CA GLU A 540 17.30 3.13 7.35
C GLU A 540 15.84 2.99 7.80
N ALA A 541 15.30 4.02 8.46
CA ALA A 541 13.90 4.04 8.86
C ALA A 541 12.95 4.02 7.65
N ARG A 542 13.29 4.73 6.56
CA ARG A 542 12.56 4.73 5.29
C ARG A 542 12.52 3.35 4.67
N ALA A 543 13.68 2.68 4.62
CA ALA A 543 13.80 1.32 4.10
C ALA A 543 12.94 0.31 4.89
N LEU A 544 12.89 0.45 6.22
CA LEU A 544 12.15 -0.47 7.08
C LEU A 544 10.64 -0.19 7.16
N PHE A 545 10.24 1.08 7.17
CA PHE A 545 8.87 1.48 7.47
C PHE A 545 7.99 1.64 6.24
N GLY A 546 8.56 2.09 5.12
CA GLY A 546 7.87 2.26 3.84
C GLY A 546 7.98 3.68 3.26
N ALA A 547 7.91 3.76 1.93
CA ALA A 547 8.04 5.01 1.18
C ALA A 547 6.88 5.99 1.37
N ASP A 548 5.70 5.49 1.77
CA ASP A 548 4.47 6.25 1.97
C ASP A 548 4.25 6.74 3.41
N LYS A 549 5.13 6.34 4.35
CA LYS A 549 5.03 6.68 5.77
C LYS A 549 5.66 8.02 6.10
N ILE A 550 5.25 8.63 7.22
CA ILE A 550 5.84 9.88 7.70
C ILE A 550 7.08 9.59 8.54
N ILE A 551 8.20 10.26 8.27
CA ILE A 551 9.41 10.19 9.08
C ILE A 551 9.83 11.59 9.51
N GLY A 552 9.81 11.82 10.82
CA GLY A 552 10.28 13.04 11.44
C GLY A 552 11.67 12.91 12.03
N ARG A 553 12.45 13.99 12.01
CA ARG A 553 13.76 14.04 12.68
C ARG A 553 13.85 15.21 13.65
N THR A 554 14.33 14.97 14.87
CA THR A 554 14.70 16.07 15.79
C THR A 554 15.92 16.80 15.23
N CYS A 555 15.94 18.14 15.19
CA CYS A 555 17.10 18.95 14.79
C CYS A 555 17.31 20.14 15.75
N ASN A 556 18.51 20.69 15.76
CA ASN A 556 18.88 21.89 16.54
C ASN A 556 19.77 22.85 15.75
N THR A 557 20.58 22.36 14.80
CA THR A 557 21.47 23.20 13.96
C THR A 557 21.15 23.07 12.47
N ARG A 558 21.68 24.01 11.67
CA ARG A 558 21.54 24.02 10.21
C ARG A 558 22.12 22.75 9.57
N GLU A 559 23.24 22.25 10.07
CA GLU A 559 23.88 21.04 9.55
C GLU A 559 22.98 19.81 9.74
N GLN A 560 22.30 19.72 10.89
CA GLN A 560 21.34 18.65 11.16
C GLN A 560 20.10 18.75 10.27
N VAL A 561 19.62 19.97 10.01
CA VAL A 561 18.52 20.23 9.06
C VAL A 561 18.89 19.73 7.66
N CYS A 562 20.05 20.14 7.14
CA CYS A 562 20.50 19.73 5.81
C CYS A 562 20.65 18.21 5.70
N ARG A 563 21.24 17.56 6.71
CA ARG A 563 21.36 16.10 6.74
C ARG A 563 19.98 15.42 6.78
N ALA A 564 19.07 15.87 7.64
CA ALA A 564 17.74 15.28 7.74
C ALA A 564 16.94 15.37 6.42
N ILE A 565 17.07 16.49 5.69
CA ILE A 565 16.46 16.66 4.37
C ILE A 565 17.11 15.72 3.35
N ALA A 566 18.44 15.65 3.32
CA ALA A 566 19.17 14.76 2.43
C ALA A 566 18.81 13.28 2.64
N ASP A 567 18.63 12.88 3.91
CA ASP A 567 18.25 11.52 4.29
C ASP A 567 16.74 11.23 4.10
N GLY A 568 15.96 12.21 3.58
CA GLY A 568 14.55 12.01 3.20
C GLY A 568 13.53 12.15 4.32
N ALA A 569 13.74 13.05 5.28
CA ALA A 569 12.76 13.36 6.32
C ALA A 569 11.55 14.11 5.73
N ASP A 570 10.35 13.85 6.26
CA ASP A 570 9.11 14.53 5.85
C ASP A 570 8.82 15.78 6.70
N TYR A 571 9.34 15.83 7.92
CA TYR A 571 9.25 17.00 8.79
C TYR A 571 10.38 17.04 9.83
N LEU A 572 10.61 18.23 10.40
CA LEU A 572 11.63 18.45 11.42
C LEU A 572 10.99 18.87 12.74
N GLY A 573 11.40 18.24 13.83
CA GLY A 573 11.17 18.73 15.19
C GLY A 573 12.36 19.57 15.63
N VAL A 574 12.28 20.88 15.51
CA VAL A 574 13.40 21.78 15.83
C VAL A 574 13.29 22.22 17.29
N GLY A 575 14.37 22.16 18.05
CA GLY A 575 14.38 22.62 19.43
C GLY A 575 15.63 22.20 20.21
N PRO A 576 15.68 22.45 21.53
CA PRO A 576 14.59 22.98 22.34
C PRO A 576 14.39 24.49 22.20
N TYR A 577 13.14 24.97 22.21
CA TYR A 577 12.82 26.40 22.29
C TYR A 577 13.17 27.00 23.65
N ARG A 578 12.88 26.27 24.72
CA ARG A 578 13.34 26.56 26.09
C ARG A 578 13.65 25.29 26.85
N TYR A 579 14.29 25.43 28.00
CA TYR A 579 14.53 24.31 28.91
C TYR A 579 13.21 23.56 29.21
N THR A 580 13.28 22.23 29.24
CA THR A 580 12.14 21.38 29.56
C THR A 580 12.59 20.15 30.34
N ALA A 581 11.91 19.85 31.45
CA ALA A 581 12.19 18.65 32.25
C ALA A 581 11.80 17.34 31.54
N THR A 582 11.15 17.41 30.38
CA THR A 582 10.64 16.24 29.63
C THR A 582 11.74 15.54 28.81
N LYS A 583 12.99 16.04 28.74
CA LYS A 583 14.13 15.38 28.05
C LYS A 583 15.38 15.37 28.95
N GLU A 584 16.05 14.22 29.02
CA GLU A 584 17.26 13.99 29.85
C GLU A 584 18.56 14.53 29.21
N ASN A 585 18.65 14.58 27.87
CA ASN A 585 19.78 15.17 27.11
C ASN A 585 19.27 16.32 26.22
N LEU A 586 19.51 17.57 26.63
CA LEU A 586 19.05 18.76 25.91
C LEU A 586 20.18 19.36 25.09
N SER A 587 19.91 19.60 23.80
CA SER A 587 20.72 20.47 22.95
C SER A 587 20.63 21.92 23.42
N THR A 588 21.51 22.79 22.89
CA THR A 588 21.49 24.22 23.17
C THR A 588 20.12 24.82 22.91
N VAL A 589 19.62 25.60 23.87
CA VAL A 589 18.34 26.30 23.77
C VAL A 589 18.39 27.35 22.65
N LEU A 590 17.43 27.30 21.73
CA LEU A 590 17.37 28.22 20.59
C LEU A 590 16.73 29.57 20.95
N GLY A 591 15.67 29.55 21.76
CA GLY A 591 14.81 30.73 21.95
C GLY A 591 14.21 31.24 20.62
N LEU A 592 13.43 32.33 20.68
CA LEU A 592 12.75 32.86 19.49
C LEU A 592 13.73 33.33 18.41
N GLU A 593 14.84 33.95 18.83
CA GLU A 593 15.86 34.46 17.92
C GLU A 593 16.60 33.34 17.18
N GLY A 594 16.86 32.21 17.86
CA GLY A 594 17.44 31.03 17.22
C GLY A 594 16.53 30.46 16.12
N TYR A 595 15.22 30.42 16.33
CA TYR A 595 14.27 30.03 15.28
C TYR A 595 14.28 31.01 14.11
N ARG A 596 14.19 32.33 14.37
CA ARG A 596 14.23 33.33 13.29
C ARG A 596 15.47 33.19 12.43
N LYS A 597 16.65 33.07 13.06
CA LYS A 597 17.92 32.87 12.36
C LYS A 597 17.91 31.60 11.51
N LEU A 598 17.46 30.48 12.09
CA LEU A 598 17.42 29.20 11.38
C LEU A 598 16.44 29.22 10.21
N MET A 599 15.21 29.72 10.41
CA MET A 599 14.20 29.81 9.37
C MET A 599 14.62 30.74 8.22
N ASN A 600 15.22 31.89 8.54
CA ASN A 600 15.80 32.79 7.51
C ASN A 600 16.91 32.09 6.71
N THR A 601 17.76 31.30 7.38
CA THR A 601 18.81 30.53 6.72
C THR A 601 18.20 29.47 5.78
N MET A 602 17.17 28.75 6.24
CA MET A 602 16.46 27.76 5.41
C MET A 602 15.82 28.40 4.17
N ILE A 603 15.23 29.59 4.31
CA ILE A 603 14.67 30.35 3.18
C ILE A 603 15.77 30.73 2.19
N ALA A 604 16.89 31.28 2.67
CA ALA A 604 18.01 31.68 1.83
C ALA A 604 18.65 30.51 1.07
N GLU A 605 18.66 29.32 1.68
CA GLU A 605 19.18 28.08 1.08
C GLU A 605 18.10 27.27 0.32
N ASN A 606 16.88 27.82 0.19
CA ASN A 606 15.72 27.17 -0.46
C ASN A 606 15.40 25.76 0.10
N LEU A 607 15.61 25.57 1.40
CA LEU A 607 15.30 24.32 2.11
C LEU A 607 13.82 24.30 2.50
N ARG A 608 13.02 23.52 1.76
CA ARG A 608 11.56 23.46 1.93
C ARG A 608 11.14 22.17 2.63
N ILE A 609 10.90 22.24 3.94
CA ILE A 609 10.38 21.12 4.74
C ILE A 609 9.56 21.67 5.93
N PRO A 610 8.44 21.03 6.33
CA PRO A 610 7.69 21.42 7.53
C PRO A 610 8.55 21.39 8.80
N VAL A 611 8.57 22.50 9.54
CA VAL A 611 9.28 22.63 10.82
C VAL A 611 8.29 22.78 11.96
N PHE A 612 8.38 21.91 12.97
CA PHE A 612 7.62 22.00 14.21
C PHE A 612 8.54 22.40 15.35
N ALA A 613 8.19 23.49 16.04
CA ALA A 613 8.94 23.93 17.21
C ALA A 613 8.66 22.99 18.40
N ILE A 614 9.72 22.52 19.07
CA ILE A 614 9.63 21.57 20.18
C ILE A 614 10.42 22.07 21.41
N GLY A 615 10.07 21.54 22.58
CA GLY A 615 10.81 21.76 23.83
C GLY A 615 10.32 22.97 24.63
N GLY A 616 9.42 22.70 25.59
CA GLY A 616 8.94 23.69 26.54
C GLY A 616 7.96 24.72 25.97
N ILE A 617 7.23 24.38 24.90
CA ILE A 617 6.23 25.26 24.27
C ILE A 617 4.96 25.37 25.14
N THR A 618 4.40 26.57 25.23
CA THR A 618 3.06 26.86 25.77
C THR A 618 2.18 27.50 24.69
N ASP A 619 0.87 27.58 24.90
CA ASP A 619 -0.05 28.20 23.93
C ASP A 619 0.28 29.67 23.61
N ALA A 620 0.86 30.40 24.58
CA ALA A 620 1.24 31.79 24.38
C ALA A 620 2.40 31.97 23.39
N ASP A 621 3.18 30.91 23.12
CA ASP A 621 4.30 30.95 22.19
C ASP A 621 3.90 30.66 20.74
N GLU A 622 2.70 30.09 20.52
CA GLU A 622 2.30 29.57 19.22
C GLU A 622 2.34 30.65 18.14
N SER A 623 1.71 31.81 18.38
CA SER A 623 1.73 32.93 17.43
C SER A 623 3.15 33.42 17.13
N LEU A 624 3.97 33.61 18.16
CA LEU A 624 5.34 34.12 18.00
C LEU A 624 6.22 33.17 17.18
N LEU A 625 6.10 31.86 17.40
CA LEU A 625 6.86 30.86 16.65
C LEU A 625 6.38 30.73 15.22
N MET A 626 5.06 30.80 14.99
CA MET A 626 4.47 30.82 13.65
C MET A 626 4.94 32.05 12.86
N ASP A 627 4.98 33.23 13.50
CA ASP A 627 5.53 34.45 12.92
C ASP A 627 7.03 34.35 12.61
N ALA A 628 7.77 33.52 13.34
CA ALA A 628 9.17 33.19 13.03
C ALA A 628 9.32 32.24 11.84
N GLY A 629 8.23 31.75 11.26
CA GLY A 629 8.20 30.97 10.02
C GLY A 629 8.07 29.46 10.19
N VAL A 630 7.89 28.95 11.41
CA VAL A 630 7.67 27.50 11.62
C VAL A 630 6.30 27.07 11.08
N GLN A 631 6.15 25.80 10.71
CA GLN A 631 4.87 25.25 10.25
C GLN A 631 3.86 25.10 11.40
N GLY A 632 4.34 24.72 12.59
CA GLY A 632 3.51 24.45 13.76
C GLY A 632 4.33 24.24 15.02
N VAL A 633 3.66 23.84 16.10
CA VAL A 633 4.26 23.61 17.42
C VAL A 633 3.93 22.22 17.96
N ALA A 634 4.85 21.64 18.73
CA ALA A 634 4.59 20.42 19.50
C ALA A 634 4.52 20.73 21.00
N VAL A 635 3.34 20.49 21.59
CA VAL A 635 3.05 20.71 23.01
C VAL A 635 3.02 19.39 23.77
N SER A 636 3.31 19.44 25.07
CA SER A 636 3.31 18.24 25.94
C SER A 636 2.86 18.60 27.35
N GLY A 637 3.79 18.87 28.28
CA GLY A 637 3.47 19.11 29.69
C GLY A 637 2.47 20.24 29.96
N ASP A 638 2.46 21.30 29.15
CA ASP A 638 1.48 22.38 29.28
C ASP A 638 0.04 21.92 29.00
N MET A 639 -0.13 21.17 27.93
CA MET A 639 -1.41 20.62 27.54
C MET A 639 -1.90 19.57 28.55
N ILE A 640 -1.00 18.71 29.06
CA ILE A 640 -1.32 17.71 30.10
C ILE A 640 -1.87 18.38 31.37
N ARG A 641 -1.34 19.55 31.77
CA ARG A 641 -1.88 20.29 32.93
C ARG A 641 -3.33 20.74 32.71
N ARG A 642 -3.70 21.11 31.49
CA ARG A 642 -5.06 21.53 31.13
C ARG A 642 -6.02 20.37 30.94
N MET A 643 -5.52 19.18 30.59
CA MET A 643 -6.35 17.97 30.53
C MET A 643 -6.94 17.64 31.91
N LYS A 644 -6.26 17.97 33.00
CA LYS A 644 -6.74 17.77 34.38
C LYS A 644 -7.97 18.61 34.74
N SER A 645 -8.28 19.66 33.99
CA SER A 645 -9.53 20.43 34.17
C SER A 645 -10.64 19.97 33.22
N PHE A 646 -10.35 19.00 32.34
CA PHE A 646 -11.24 18.49 31.30
C PHE A 646 -11.70 17.04 31.55
N ILE A 647 -11.00 16.33 32.45
CA ILE A 647 -11.27 14.99 32.95
C ILE A 647 -11.61 15.16 34.42
#